data_AF-V7BF44-F1
#
_entry.id   AF-V7BF44-F1
#
_cell.length_a   1.000
_cell.length_b   1.000
_cell.length_c   1.000
_cell.angle_alpha   90.00
_cell.angle_beta   90.00
_cell.angle_gamma   90.00
#
_symmetry.space_group_name_H-M   'P 1'
#
loop_
_entity.id
_entity.type
_entity.pdbx_description
1 polymer ?
#
loop_
_entity_poly.entity_id
_entity_poly.type
_entity_poly.pdbx_seq_one_letter_code
_entity_poly.pdbx_strand_id
1 'polypeptide(L)'
;MLPSLTAFLTFWENFTCLDVTQCVLNRSIIQVALRHIEFNLSGCLPQMLTLGVKASVWCGKHLKMSLLSIEESQEDEHNSAFYQLLVEILRFSASTFSTLLKFTDFGDKELMDTVEIFILEVLDLTKDSISHAKNIQSFGSEVLKVAHTVLDAVVKFCKARSELVNWEESDENGLGLNKPITVDHVISITKCAIEKLSQIGVFAANDGGNSVNILNVSWKGVVSLLQIGVGHFTEVNVANIVLTLLGLITEPLKCAAQAWSSSLNESITVIEVKRIIVPVKFYLINTLKICSMYPHQAYTVYREITLCVLKITCFWLFVSNENLLKCASVIITELLEETTLGLLLSLLNSYKLKLEEKLEVLEWLFMNKGDSHSVLDCPTLSDCNLEWVNDIFCNSCESMSRAKILILGRVVLFINILRYSPGLDGDVQIAITRKLNWFLDILVEEDVYSHILVLQFPLFYGSGKTAELVSQPIFTSILLAFKTFMIVIFSSTAWEELESFLLENFFHPHFLCSEIVMECWGFMLRHAETQMANNILGKLSSLLKLLASPDSVFLPHSSFRKLARSICMLLTYGAQSIVNEVYISLVGNGKSQLSPIICLALFMEGFPLDLLADELRNSSIQRIKSDYLDFIDNFDEASMVAYSSGLFGVPVFILSASLPSLQNRVSDIDARALKFLVAISSYYKSTVDEVIKNRYLQLFRETLGIISYLERLYTSNDIEQAIMEIQNIFLSEPGAHLNKCKPQLAQFLAGLVHMEISESDDDAKSCAVWELYHLLLKEQHWALIHLAITAFGYFASKTTCNKLWRFVPQDAALSYDIASGLESNQETFMVEFGKFLKKEKALLTVAPNLEQLELLGREGLVLKQTVQKVSAISEEKERCDNMEVDCKNQSNKKRKVPDGINRGVELLKSGLKIIGDGLSQWQLNHFDTAEQHIKYLTQFSQLENVITHFEELTGSGEVCSSSMQNDS
;
A
#
# COMPACT_ATOMS: atom_id res chain seq x y z
N MET A 1 -43.34 -53.36 38.48
CA MET A 1 -42.16 -52.60 37.99
C MET A 1 -42.53 -51.62 36.88
N LEU A 2 -43.03 -52.05 35.72
CA LEU A 2 -43.74 -51.15 34.78
C LEU A 2 -44.89 -50.33 35.44
N PRO A 3 -45.75 -50.94 36.30
CA PRO A 3 -46.87 -50.22 36.92
C PRO A 3 -46.49 -49.01 37.78
N SER A 4 -45.31 -48.99 38.41
CA SER A 4 -44.89 -47.85 39.25
C SER A 4 -44.48 -46.64 38.41
N LEU A 5 -43.93 -46.84 37.21
CA LEU A 5 -43.55 -45.76 36.30
C LEU A 5 -44.74 -45.14 35.56
N THR A 6 -45.71 -45.96 35.14
CA THR A 6 -47.01 -45.46 34.68
C THR A 6 -47.78 -44.72 35.78
N ALA A 7 -47.63 -45.14 37.04
CA ALA A 7 -48.18 -44.41 38.18
C ALA A 7 -47.51 -43.04 38.35
N PHE A 8 -46.18 -42.93 38.22
CA PHE A 8 -45.49 -41.64 38.27
C PHE A 8 -45.95 -40.67 37.17
N LEU A 9 -46.20 -41.17 35.96
CA LEU A 9 -46.76 -40.37 34.86
C LEU A 9 -48.18 -39.87 35.10
N THR A 10 -48.95 -40.56 35.95
CA THR A 10 -50.31 -40.17 36.36
C THR A 10 -50.30 -39.21 37.55
N PHE A 11 -49.31 -39.31 38.44
CA PHE A 11 -49.12 -38.38 39.57
C PHE A 11 -48.45 -37.05 39.18
N TRP A 12 -47.85 -36.95 37.99
CA TRP A 12 -47.28 -35.68 37.49
C TRP A 12 -48.38 -34.77 36.93
N GLU A 13 -48.76 -33.75 37.71
CA GLU A 13 -49.77 -32.78 37.30
C GLU A 13 -49.27 -31.82 36.20
N ASN A 14 -50.18 -31.38 35.34
CA ASN A 14 -49.86 -30.48 34.22
C ASN A 14 -49.89 -28.99 34.59
N PHE A 15 -50.45 -28.65 35.76
CA PHE A 15 -50.54 -27.28 36.25
C PHE A 15 -49.39 -26.98 37.22
N THR A 16 -48.95 -25.73 37.27
CA THR A 16 -47.86 -25.29 38.14
C THR A 16 -48.34 -25.06 39.57
N CYS A 17 -47.48 -25.28 40.56
CA CYS A 17 -47.84 -25.15 41.96
C CYS A 17 -47.65 -23.72 42.50
N LEU A 18 -48.34 -23.42 43.60
CA LEU A 18 -48.17 -22.22 44.42
C LEU A 18 -47.66 -22.59 45.84
N ASP A 19 -47.28 -23.85 46.07
CA ASP A 19 -46.87 -24.36 47.38
C ASP A 19 -45.68 -25.33 47.30
N VAL A 20 -45.01 -25.53 48.43
CA VAL A 20 -43.81 -26.40 48.55
C VAL A 20 -44.13 -27.88 48.31
N THR A 21 -45.36 -28.31 48.60
CA THR A 21 -45.72 -29.74 48.65
C THR A 21 -45.59 -30.41 47.29
N GLN A 22 -46.02 -29.74 46.22
CA GLN A 22 -45.92 -30.28 44.87
C GLN A 22 -44.46 -30.32 44.36
N CYS A 23 -43.64 -29.32 44.69
CA CYS A 23 -42.21 -29.32 44.38
C CYS A 23 -41.48 -30.51 45.04
N VAL A 24 -41.80 -30.82 46.31
CA VAL A 24 -41.22 -31.96 47.04
C VAL A 24 -41.70 -33.31 46.49
N LEU A 25 -42.98 -33.41 46.12
CA LEU A 25 -43.53 -34.61 45.48
C LEU A 25 -42.86 -34.88 44.13
N ASN A 26 -42.83 -33.88 43.25
CA ASN A 26 -42.19 -33.97 41.94
C ASN A 26 -40.70 -34.33 42.08
N ARG A 27 -40.01 -33.79 43.08
CA ARG A 27 -38.61 -34.13 43.36
C ARG A 27 -38.46 -35.60 43.75
N SER A 28 -39.32 -36.10 44.61
CA SER A 28 -39.31 -37.51 45.03
C SER A 28 -39.54 -38.44 43.84
N ILE A 29 -40.45 -38.08 42.94
CA ILE A 29 -40.70 -38.83 41.69
C ILE A 29 -39.44 -38.87 40.81
N ILE A 30 -38.78 -37.72 40.59
CA ILE A 30 -37.55 -37.64 39.79
C ILE A 30 -36.39 -38.42 40.41
N GLN A 31 -36.22 -38.38 41.73
CA GLN A 31 -35.17 -39.14 42.42
C GLN A 31 -35.37 -40.66 42.31
N VAL A 32 -36.62 -41.13 42.39
CA VAL A 32 -36.94 -42.54 42.17
C VAL A 32 -36.68 -42.93 40.70
N ALA A 33 -37.08 -42.09 39.75
CA ALA A 33 -36.82 -42.30 38.33
C ALA A 33 -35.30 -42.33 38.00
N LEU A 34 -34.51 -41.43 38.60
CA LEU A 34 -33.04 -41.40 38.50
C LEU A 34 -32.41 -42.73 38.95
N ARG A 35 -32.78 -43.24 40.13
CA ARG A 35 -32.29 -44.55 40.60
C ARG A 35 -32.65 -45.67 39.62
N HIS A 36 -33.82 -45.61 39.00
CA HIS A 36 -34.23 -46.62 38.02
C HIS A 36 -33.43 -46.57 36.71
N ILE A 37 -32.96 -45.40 36.30
CA ILE A 37 -32.08 -45.26 35.13
C ILE A 37 -30.74 -45.98 35.37
N GLU A 38 -30.19 -45.91 36.58
CA GLU A 38 -28.91 -46.57 36.93
C GLU A 38 -28.97 -48.11 36.82
N PHE A 39 -30.14 -48.73 36.99
CA PHE A 39 -30.33 -50.19 36.92
C PHE A 39 -30.62 -50.73 35.50
N ASN A 40 -30.56 -49.89 34.46
CA ASN A 40 -30.46 -50.30 33.05
C ASN A 40 -31.57 -51.26 32.55
N LEU A 41 -32.85 -50.89 32.70
CA LEU A 41 -34.00 -51.67 32.20
C LEU A 41 -34.55 -51.08 30.89
N SER A 42 -34.20 -51.68 29.75
CA SER A 42 -34.62 -51.27 28.39
C SER A 42 -36.14 -51.12 28.22
N GLY A 43 -36.95 -51.88 28.98
CA GLY A 43 -38.41 -51.85 28.89
C GLY A 43 -39.10 -50.61 29.48
N CYS A 44 -38.38 -49.70 30.14
CA CYS A 44 -38.97 -48.50 30.78
C CYS A 44 -38.62 -47.18 30.06
N LEU A 45 -37.91 -47.25 28.93
CA LEU A 45 -37.40 -46.08 28.22
C LEU A 45 -38.50 -45.12 27.72
N PRO A 46 -39.61 -45.58 27.11
CA PRO A 46 -40.68 -44.69 26.67
C PRO A 46 -41.29 -43.89 27.82
N GLN A 47 -41.48 -44.53 28.98
CA GLN A 47 -42.06 -43.89 30.16
C GLN A 47 -41.09 -42.86 30.77
N MET A 48 -39.78 -43.14 30.75
CA MET A 48 -38.75 -42.19 31.21
C MET A 48 -38.65 -40.96 30.31
N LEU A 49 -38.68 -41.14 28.98
CA LEU A 49 -38.70 -40.04 28.02
C LEU A 49 -39.94 -39.16 28.20
N THR A 50 -41.12 -39.79 28.32
CA THR A 50 -42.38 -39.07 28.53
C THR A 50 -42.38 -38.30 29.85
N LEU A 51 -41.85 -38.89 30.93
CA LEU A 51 -41.69 -38.23 32.22
C LEU A 51 -40.74 -37.03 32.10
N GLY A 52 -39.61 -37.21 31.39
CA GLY A 52 -38.64 -36.15 31.14
C GLY A 52 -39.22 -34.97 30.35
N VAL A 53 -40.04 -35.23 29.33
CA VAL A 53 -40.77 -34.19 28.58
C VAL A 53 -41.70 -33.41 29.49
N LYS A 54 -42.60 -34.12 30.22
CA LYS A 54 -43.54 -33.47 31.15
C LYS A 54 -42.83 -32.65 32.22
N ALA A 55 -41.76 -33.21 32.79
CA ALA A 55 -40.97 -32.55 33.81
C ALA A 55 -40.28 -31.29 33.27
N SER A 56 -39.74 -31.35 32.06
CA SER A 56 -39.05 -30.22 31.44
C SER A 56 -40.02 -29.07 31.13
N VAL A 57 -41.17 -29.39 30.52
CA VAL A 57 -42.23 -28.41 30.22
C VAL A 57 -42.78 -27.76 31.50
N TRP A 58 -43.06 -28.59 32.52
CA TRP A 58 -43.57 -28.11 33.81
C TRP A 58 -42.56 -27.19 34.49
N CYS A 59 -41.29 -27.61 34.54
CA CYS A 59 -40.22 -26.86 35.18
C CYS A 59 -39.93 -25.54 34.45
N GLY A 60 -39.97 -25.53 33.11
CA GLY A 60 -39.78 -24.31 32.32
C GLY A 60 -40.89 -23.28 32.55
N LYS A 61 -42.15 -23.73 32.63
CA LYS A 61 -43.29 -22.85 32.98
C LYS A 61 -43.15 -22.32 34.41
N HIS A 62 -42.83 -23.19 35.36
CA HIS A 62 -42.71 -22.81 36.76
C HIS A 62 -41.53 -21.84 36.98
N LEU A 63 -40.38 -22.06 36.33
CA LEU A 63 -39.23 -21.15 36.37
C LEU A 63 -39.61 -19.73 35.95
N LYS A 64 -40.42 -19.58 34.89
CA LYS A 64 -40.89 -18.26 34.42
C LYS A 64 -41.80 -17.58 35.44
N MET A 65 -42.69 -18.33 36.09
CA MET A 65 -43.57 -17.77 37.13
C MET A 65 -42.81 -17.40 38.40
N SER A 66 -41.91 -18.27 38.89
CA SER A 66 -41.11 -18.00 40.07
C SER A 66 -40.21 -16.78 39.92
N LEU A 67 -39.81 -16.42 38.70
CA LEU A 67 -39.01 -15.22 38.44
C LEU A 67 -39.84 -13.94 38.37
N LEU A 68 -41.10 -14.03 37.92
CA LEU A 68 -42.03 -12.89 37.89
C LEU A 68 -42.57 -12.54 39.28
N SER A 69 -42.56 -13.48 40.23
CA SER A 69 -43.06 -13.28 41.60
C SER A 69 -42.04 -12.72 42.60
N ILE A 70 -40.76 -12.53 42.20
CA ILE A 70 -39.70 -12.04 43.11
C ILE A 70 -39.89 -10.57 43.52
N GLU A 71 -40.68 -9.79 42.78
CA GLU A 71 -40.93 -8.36 43.12
C GLU A 71 -41.91 -8.18 44.29
N GLU A 72 -42.71 -9.19 44.66
CA GLU A 72 -43.67 -9.11 45.76
C GLU A 72 -43.80 -10.47 46.51
N SER A 73 -43.30 -10.53 47.76
CA SER A 73 -43.65 -11.47 48.86
C SER A 73 -42.70 -12.64 49.24
N GLN A 74 -42.88 -13.08 50.50
CA GLN A 74 -42.03 -13.95 51.33
C GLN A 74 -42.17 -15.47 51.01
N GLU A 75 -41.58 -15.98 49.93
CA GLU A 75 -41.60 -17.43 49.58
C GLU A 75 -40.20 -18.07 49.36
N ASP A 76 -39.21 -17.79 50.22
CA ASP A 76 -37.85 -18.35 50.08
C ASP A 76 -37.81 -19.89 50.13
N GLU A 77 -38.64 -20.54 50.96
CA GLU A 77 -38.67 -22.01 51.09
C GLU A 77 -39.18 -22.70 49.82
N HIS A 78 -40.24 -22.18 49.19
CA HIS A 78 -40.79 -22.70 47.94
C HIS A 78 -39.78 -22.59 46.80
N ASN A 79 -39.16 -21.42 46.65
CA ASN A 79 -38.12 -21.20 45.65
C ASN A 79 -36.92 -22.14 45.86
N SER A 80 -36.49 -22.36 47.10
CA SER A 80 -35.39 -23.29 47.40
C SER A 80 -35.72 -24.74 47.03
N ALA A 81 -36.95 -25.20 47.30
CA ALA A 81 -37.42 -26.53 46.95
C ALA A 81 -37.54 -26.70 45.43
N PHE A 82 -38.03 -25.67 44.73
CA PHE A 82 -38.13 -25.65 43.28
C PHE A 82 -36.75 -25.68 42.61
N TYR A 83 -35.78 -24.87 43.06
CA TYR A 83 -34.44 -24.87 42.45
C TYR A 83 -33.71 -26.19 42.69
N GLN A 84 -33.92 -26.86 43.83
CA GLN A 84 -33.45 -28.23 44.03
C GLN A 84 -34.10 -29.21 43.05
N LEU A 85 -35.41 -29.10 42.83
CA LEU A 85 -36.12 -29.90 41.83
C LEU A 85 -35.56 -29.66 40.42
N LEU A 86 -35.33 -28.41 40.02
CA LEU A 86 -34.76 -28.05 38.73
C LEU A 86 -33.40 -28.75 38.50
N VAL A 87 -32.52 -28.69 39.49
CA VAL A 87 -31.22 -29.36 39.43
C VAL A 87 -31.37 -30.87 39.27
N GLU A 88 -32.30 -31.50 39.99
CA GLU A 88 -32.56 -32.94 39.88
C GLU A 88 -33.17 -33.33 38.52
N ILE A 89 -34.05 -32.49 37.96
CA ILE A 89 -34.61 -32.70 36.61
C ILE A 89 -33.49 -32.64 35.56
N LEU A 90 -32.59 -31.65 35.64
CA LEU A 90 -31.47 -31.55 34.72
C LEU A 90 -30.52 -32.75 34.86
N ARG A 91 -30.25 -33.23 36.08
CA ARG A 91 -29.46 -34.46 36.31
C ARG A 91 -30.15 -35.68 35.73
N PHE A 92 -31.45 -35.82 35.95
CA PHE A 92 -32.27 -36.88 35.37
C PHE A 92 -32.16 -36.88 33.84
N SER A 93 -32.25 -35.70 33.21
CA SER A 93 -32.13 -35.57 31.76
C SER A 93 -30.74 -35.96 31.25
N ALA A 94 -29.66 -35.53 31.91
CA ALA A 94 -28.30 -35.93 31.55
C ALA A 94 -28.07 -37.45 31.66
N SER A 95 -28.58 -38.08 32.72
CA SER A 95 -28.54 -39.53 32.92
C SER A 95 -29.39 -40.28 31.87
N THR A 96 -30.51 -39.70 31.46
CA THR A 96 -31.38 -40.23 30.40
C THR A 96 -30.63 -40.25 29.06
N PHE A 97 -29.98 -39.15 28.66
CA PHE A 97 -29.14 -39.12 27.45
C PHE A 97 -27.97 -40.12 27.51
N SER A 98 -27.30 -40.22 28.66
CA SER A 98 -26.23 -41.19 28.90
C SER A 98 -26.70 -42.64 28.75
N THR A 99 -27.98 -42.89 29.02
CA THR A 99 -28.60 -44.21 28.86
C THR A 99 -29.04 -44.46 27.42
N LEU A 100 -29.62 -43.45 26.76
CA LEU A 100 -29.98 -43.49 25.34
C LEU A 100 -28.79 -43.78 24.42
N LEU A 101 -27.58 -43.40 24.83
CA LEU A 101 -26.31 -43.71 24.17
C LEU A 101 -26.03 -45.23 24.06
N LYS A 102 -26.57 -46.06 24.96
CA LYS A 102 -26.34 -47.51 24.96
C LYS A 102 -27.26 -48.29 24.02
N PHE A 103 -28.26 -47.63 23.43
CA PHE A 103 -29.23 -48.25 22.53
C PHE A 103 -28.85 -47.97 21.08
N THR A 104 -28.78 -48.98 20.23
CA THR A 104 -28.40 -48.81 18.81
C THR A 104 -29.60 -48.71 17.88
N ASP A 105 -30.70 -49.41 18.18
CA ASP A 105 -31.92 -49.41 17.36
C ASP A 105 -33.13 -49.00 18.22
N PHE A 106 -33.96 -48.11 17.68
CA PHE A 106 -35.17 -47.60 18.34
C PHE A 106 -36.47 -48.21 17.82
N GLY A 107 -36.45 -48.94 16.70
CA GLY A 107 -37.52 -49.83 16.20
C GLY A 107 -38.91 -49.23 15.91
N ASP A 108 -39.26 -48.10 16.51
CA ASP A 108 -40.61 -47.52 16.55
C ASP A 108 -40.56 -46.01 16.30
N LYS A 109 -41.40 -45.54 15.39
CA LYS A 109 -41.48 -44.12 14.99
C LYS A 109 -41.94 -43.25 16.15
N GLU A 110 -42.90 -43.73 16.96
CA GLU A 110 -43.40 -42.98 18.12
C GLU A 110 -42.31 -42.73 19.18
N LEU A 111 -41.39 -43.68 19.34
CA LEU A 111 -40.27 -43.54 20.26
C LEU A 111 -39.27 -42.50 19.75
N MET A 112 -38.99 -42.48 18.44
CA MET A 112 -38.12 -41.47 17.81
C MET A 112 -38.70 -40.07 17.94
N ASP A 113 -40.00 -39.90 17.68
CA ASP A 113 -40.72 -38.62 17.87
C ASP A 113 -40.64 -38.16 19.34
N THR A 114 -40.76 -39.10 20.29
CA THR A 114 -40.65 -38.78 21.73
C THR A 114 -39.23 -38.36 22.12
N VAL A 115 -38.18 -38.95 21.53
CA VAL A 115 -36.78 -38.55 21.75
C VAL A 115 -36.53 -37.13 21.22
N GLU A 116 -37.07 -36.81 20.04
CA GLU A 116 -36.94 -35.48 19.44
C GLU A 116 -37.58 -34.40 20.32
N ILE A 117 -38.83 -34.62 20.77
CA ILE A 117 -39.53 -33.73 21.72
C ILE A 117 -38.74 -33.62 23.03
N PHE A 118 -38.22 -34.74 23.55
CA PHE A 118 -37.43 -34.73 24.77
C PHE A 118 -36.16 -33.87 24.67
N ILE A 119 -35.43 -33.97 23.55
CA ILE A 119 -34.24 -33.13 23.31
C ILE A 119 -34.60 -31.66 23.26
N LEU A 120 -35.65 -31.31 22.51
CA LEU A 120 -36.11 -29.94 22.38
C LEU A 120 -36.45 -29.33 23.74
N GLU A 121 -37.31 -30.00 24.51
CA GLU A 121 -37.79 -29.49 25.81
C GLU A 121 -36.69 -29.41 26.86
N VAL A 122 -35.77 -30.38 26.89
CA VAL A 122 -34.62 -30.33 27.81
C VAL A 122 -33.66 -29.21 27.44
N LEU A 123 -33.38 -28.99 26.16
CA LEU A 123 -32.51 -27.90 25.72
C LEU A 123 -33.15 -26.54 25.96
N ASP A 124 -34.48 -26.41 25.80
CA ASP A 124 -35.21 -25.19 26.15
C ASP A 124 -35.20 -24.91 27.65
N LEU A 125 -35.44 -25.93 28.49
CA LEU A 125 -35.28 -25.78 29.94
C LEU A 125 -33.85 -25.40 30.32
N THR A 126 -32.85 -26.04 29.70
CA THR A 126 -31.42 -25.78 29.97
C THR A 126 -31.07 -24.34 29.59
N LYS A 127 -31.53 -23.87 28.44
CA LYS A 127 -31.37 -22.49 27.98
C LYS A 127 -31.99 -21.49 28.95
N ASP A 128 -33.26 -21.69 29.33
CA ASP A 128 -33.97 -20.81 30.26
C ASP A 128 -33.26 -20.80 31.63
N SER A 129 -32.78 -21.96 32.09
CA SER A 129 -32.04 -22.09 33.35
C SER A 129 -30.69 -21.35 33.34
N ILE A 130 -29.93 -21.43 32.24
CA ILE A 130 -28.66 -20.71 32.09
C ILE A 130 -28.91 -19.20 32.04
N SER A 131 -29.90 -18.76 31.25
CA SER A 131 -30.21 -17.32 31.09
C SER A 131 -30.56 -16.64 32.41
N HIS A 132 -31.13 -17.39 33.36
CA HIS A 132 -31.57 -16.90 34.64
C HIS A 132 -30.68 -17.35 35.81
N ALA A 133 -29.53 -17.98 35.55
CA ALA A 133 -28.65 -18.55 36.58
C ALA A 133 -28.21 -17.53 37.64
N LYS A 134 -28.04 -16.25 37.27
CA LYS A 134 -27.72 -15.14 38.18
C LYS A 134 -28.86 -14.81 39.15
N ASN A 135 -30.11 -15.02 38.73
CA ASN A 135 -31.30 -14.71 39.53
C ASN A 135 -31.67 -15.88 40.47
N ILE A 136 -31.11 -17.07 40.26
CA ILE A 136 -31.40 -18.32 40.98
C ILE A 136 -30.58 -18.44 42.31
N GLN A 137 -30.24 -17.32 42.95
CA GLN A 137 -29.53 -17.21 44.24
C GLN A 137 -28.44 -18.29 44.48
N SER A 138 -28.49 -19.04 45.59
CA SER A 138 -27.47 -20.02 46.02
C SER A 138 -27.31 -21.25 45.13
N PHE A 139 -28.24 -21.48 44.18
CA PHE A 139 -28.25 -22.66 43.32
C PHE A 139 -27.63 -22.41 41.93
N GLY A 140 -27.39 -21.15 41.53
CA GLY A 140 -26.92 -20.80 40.18
C GLY A 140 -25.64 -21.55 39.74
N SER A 141 -24.65 -21.69 40.63
CA SER A 141 -23.41 -22.44 40.33
C SER A 141 -23.66 -23.92 40.06
N GLU A 142 -24.60 -24.54 40.80
CA GLU A 142 -24.94 -25.94 40.63
C GLU A 142 -25.78 -26.17 39.37
N VAL A 143 -26.71 -25.25 39.08
CA VAL A 143 -27.48 -25.23 37.83
C VAL A 143 -26.55 -25.18 36.62
N LEU A 144 -25.54 -24.31 36.62
CA LEU A 144 -24.55 -24.21 35.52
C LEU A 144 -23.72 -25.50 35.36
N LYS A 145 -23.33 -26.17 36.46
CA LYS A 145 -22.60 -27.44 36.38
C LYS A 145 -23.45 -28.57 35.78
N VAL A 146 -24.70 -28.68 36.20
CA VAL A 146 -25.60 -29.71 35.69
C VAL A 146 -25.99 -29.40 34.25
N ALA A 147 -26.26 -28.14 33.91
CA ALA A 147 -26.50 -27.70 32.54
C ALA A 147 -25.34 -28.08 31.61
N HIS A 148 -24.09 -27.84 32.02
CA HIS A 148 -22.91 -28.30 31.26
C HIS A 148 -22.94 -29.82 31.00
N THR A 149 -23.35 -30.60 31.99
CA THR A 149 -23.42 -32.07 31.89
C THR A 149 -24.52 -32.51 30.93
N VAL A 150 -25.66 -31.81 30.93
CA VAL A 150 -26.75 -32.03 29.97
C VAL A 150 -26.26 -31.75 28.54
N LEU A 151 -25.63 -30.60 28.30
CA LEU A 151 -25.14 -30.22 26.97
C LEU A 151 -24.11 -31.22 26.44
N ASP A 152 -23.14 -31.63 27.27
CA ASP A 152 -22.16 -32.65 26.91
C ASP A 152 -22.81 -34.01 26.58
N ALA A 153 -23.81 -34.43 27.37
CA ALA A 153 -24.55 -35.66 27.12
C ALA A 153 -25.37 -35.61 25.82
N VAL A 154 -26.02 -34.48 25.51
CA VAL A 154 -26.75 -34.26 24.25
C VAL A 154 -25.81 -34.31 23.05
N VAL A 155 -24.66 -33.61 23.11
CA VAL A 155 -23.66 -33.61 22.03
C VAL A 155 -23.15 -35.03 21.78
N LYS A 156 -22.81 -35.78 22.83
CA LYS A 156 -22.38 -37.19 22.72
C LYS A 156 -23.47 -38.07 22.11
N PHE A 157 -24.72 -37.90 22.54
CA PHE A 157 -25.85 -38.64 22.01
C PHE A 157 -26.07 -38.38 20.52
N CYS A 158 -26.12 -37.11 20.10
CA CYS A 158 -26.32 -36.74 18.69
C CYS A 158 -25.15 -37.25 17.82
N LYS A 159 -23.92 -37.19 18.34
CA LYS A 159 -22.74 -37.75 17.67
C LYS A 159 -22.86 -39.25 17.44
N ALA A 160 -23.13 -40.01 18.50
CA ALA A 160 -23.29 -41.47 18.39
C ALA A 160 -24.43 -41.86 17.44
N ARG A 161 -25.52 -41.10 17.42
CA ARG A 161 -26.64 -41.34 16.49
C ARG A 161 -26.28 -41.07 15.03
N SER A 162 -25.55 -40.00 14.78
CA SER A 162 -25.11 -39.64 13.44
C SER A 162 -24.06 -40.61 12.88
N GLU A 163 -23.22 -41.20 13.74
CA GLU A 163 -22.23 -42.22 13.35
C GLU A 163 -22.86 -43.59 13.02
N LEU A 164 -24.07 -43.88 13.52
CA LEU A 164 -24.81 -45.11 13.23
C LEU A 164 -25.52 -45.08 11.87
N VAL A 165 -25.62 -43.92 11.22
CA VAL A 165 -26.26 -43.75 9.91
C VAL A 165 -25.21 -43.93 8.81
N ASN A 166 -25.50 -44.80 7.84
CA ASN A 166 -24.69 -44.89 6.62
C ASN A 166 -25.08 -43.78 5.64
N TRP A 167 -24.31 -42.70 5.63
CA TRP A 167 -24.59 -41.52 4.80
C TRP A 167 -24.42 -41.77 3.28
N GLU A 168 -23.61 -42.77 2.88
CA GLU A 168 -23.27 -43.06 1.48
C GLU A 168 -24.44 -43.66 0.67
N GLU A 169 -25.38 -44.37 1.30
CA GLU A 169 -26.55 -44.95 0.61
C GLU A 169 -27.63 -43.90 0.25
N SER A 170 -27.46 -42.65 0.65
CA SER A 170 -28.46 -41.58 0.47
C SER A 170 -28.23 -40.65 -0.73
N ASP A 171 -27.09 -40.78 -1.43
CA ASP A 171 -26.60 -39.78 -2.40
C ASP A 171 -26.83 -40.12 -3.89
N GLU A 172 -27.39 -41.27 -4.27
CA GLU A 172 -27.61 -41.59 -5.70
C GLU A 172 -29.09 -41.49 -6.13
N ASN A 173 -29.43 -40.39 -6.83
CA ASN A 173 -30.47 -40.27 -7.87
C ASN A 173 -31.90 -40.78 -7.56
N GLY A 174 -32.28 -40.94 -6.29
CA GLY A 174 -33.63 -41.29 -5.88
C GLY A 174 -34.56 -40.08 -5.85
N LEU A 175 -35.09 -39.68 -7.01
CA LEU A 175 -36.18 -38.73 -7.11
C LEU A 175 -37.42 -39.29 -6.37
N GLY A 176 -37.55 -38.91 -5.10
CA GLY A 176 -38.74 -39.06 -4.26
C GLY A 176 -39.38 -40.45 -4.23
N LEU A 177 -38.89 -41.34 -3.36
CA LEU A 177 -39.71 -42.22 -2.50
C LEU A 177 -38.73 -43.14 -1.72
N ASN A 178 -38.69 -42.99 -0.39
CA ASN A 178 -37.98 -43.82 0.60
C ASN A 178 -36.51 -43.43 0.94
N LYS A 179 -36.30 -42.21 1.48
CA LYS A 179 -35.27 -42.06 2.51
C LYS A 179 -35.66 -42.94 3.72
N PRO A 180 -34.74 -43.67 4.36
CA PRO A 180 -35.08 -44.40 5.57
C PRO A 180 -35.55 -43.42 6.65
N ILE A 181 -36.71 -43.68 7.26
CA ILE A 181 -37.33 -42.84 8.32
C ILE A 181 -36.32 -42.50 9.43
N THR A 182 -35.38 -43.40 9.70
CA THR A 182 -34.29 -43.24 10.66
C THR A 182 -33.32 -42.12 10.33
N VAL A 183 -33.04 -41.85 9.04
CA VAL A 183 -32.11 -40.79 8.59
C VAL A 183 -32.73 -39.41 8.82
N ASP A 184 -34.00 -39.24 8.46
CA ASP A 184 -34.71 -37.95 8.61
C ASP A 184 -34.83 -37.54 10.09
N HIS A 185 -35.10 -38.48 10.99
CA HIS A 185 -35.13 -38.18 12.44
C HIS A 185 -33.75 -37.83 13.01
N VAL A 186 -32.68 -38.50 12.56
CA VAL A 186 -31.31 -38.16 12.99
C VAL A 186 -30.94 -36.75 12.52
N ILE A 187 -31.35 -36.36 11.32
CA ILE A 187 -31.20 -34.99 10.81
C ILE A 187 -32.00 -34.01 11.67
N SER A 188 -33.27 -34.29 11.97
CA SER A 188 -34.12 -33.38 12.77
C SER A 188 -33.58 -33.18 14.20
N ILE A 189 -33.21 -34.28 14.88
CA ILE A 189 -32.63 -34.25 16.22
C ILE A 189 -31.33 -33.44 16.23
N THR A 190 -30.43 -33.70 15.27
CA THR A 190 -29.13 -33.02 15.21
C THR A 190 -29.29 -31.55 14.87
N LYS A 191 -30.22 -31.20 13.97
CA LYS A 191 -30.59 -29.81 13.66
C LYS A 191 -31.10 -29.07 14.89
N CYS A 192 -32.08 -29.64 15.60
CA CYS A 192 -32.61 -29.08 16.84
C CYS A 192 -31.49 -28.83 17.87
N ALA A 193 -30.60 -29.82 18.05
CA ALA A 193 -29.46 -29.68 18.94
C ALA A 193 -28.53 -28.54 18.52
N ILE A 194 -28.16 -28.44 17.24
CA ILE A 194 -27.30 -27.37 16.71
C ILE A 194 -27.91 -25.99 16.95
N GLU A 195 -29.19 -25.79 16.61
CA GLU A 195 -29.88 -24.51 16.75
C GLU A 195 -29.93 -24.05 18.21
N LYS A 196 -30.31 -24.96 19.13
CA LYS A 196 -30.38 -24.65 20.57
C LYS A 196 -29.00 -24.45 21.18
N LEU A 197 -28.00 -25.25 20.81
CA LEU A 197 -26.61 -25.06 21.27
C LEU A 197 -26.06 -23.72 20.81
N SER A 198 -26.36 -23.29 19.57
CA SER A 198 -25.96 -21.97 19.07
C SER A 198 -26.60 -20.85 19.90
N GLN A 199 -27.90 -20.92 20.18
CA GLN A 199 -28.59 -19.95 21.04
C GLN A 199 -27.99 -19.91 22.45
N ILE A 200 -27.79 -21.07 23.09
CA ILE A 200 -27.18 -21.18 24.43
C ILE A 200 -25.77 -20.60 24.42
N GLY A 201 -24.99 -20.84 23.36
CA GLY A 201 -23.66 -20.27 23.16
C GLY A 201 -23.66 -18.74 23.13
N VAL A 202 -24.67 -18.11 22.51
CA VAL A 202 -24.85 -16.65 22.52
C VAL A 202 -25.21 -16.13 23.91
N PHE A 203 -26.14 -16.78 24.62
CA PHE A 203 -26.48 -16.39 25.99
C PHE A 203 -25.27 -16.48 26.92
N ALA A 204 -24.49 -17.55 26.82
CA ALA A 204 -23.29 -17.73 27.62
C ALA A 204 -22.19 -16.70 27.28
N ALA A 205 -22.14 -16.22 26.04
CA ALA A 205 -21.24 -15.13 25.63
C ALA A 205 -21.63 -13.79 26.27
N ASN A 206 -22.93 -13.48 26.30
CA ASN A 206 -23.46 -12.23 26.88
C ASN A 206 -23.31 -12.19 28.42
N ASP A 207 -23.24 -13.35 29.06
CA ASP A 207 -23.10 -13.45 30.52
C ASP A 207 -21.68 -13.14 31.04
N GLY A 208 -20.70 -12.99 30.14
CA GLY A 208 -19.31 -12.70 30.43
C GLY A 208 -18.50 -13.93 30.88
N GLY A 209 -17.41 -13.70 31.63
CA GLY A 209 -16.49 -14.76 32.07
C GLY A 209 -17.06 -15.80 33.04
N ASN A 210 -18.32 -15.67 33.47
CA ASN A 210 -18.95 -16.56 34.45
C ASN A 210 -19.46 -17.89 33.84
N SER A 211 -19.65 -17.93 32.52
CA SER A 211 -20.24 -19.06 31.81
C SER A 211 -19.31 -19.69 30.76
N VAL A 212 -17.99 -19.58 30.93
CA VAL A 212 -16.98 -20.03 29.96
C VAL A 212 -17.10 -21.52 29.62
N ASN A 213 -17.39 -22.38 30.61
CA ASN A 213 -17.55 -23.82 30.36
C ASN A 213 -18.77 -24.11 29.47
N ILE A 214 -19.88 -23.41 29.70
CA ILE A 214 -21.11 -23.52 28.89
C ILE A 214 -20.85 -23.02 27.46
N LEU A 215 -20.21 -21.87 27.32
CA LEU A 215 -19.82 -21.31 26.03
C LEU A 215 -18.94 -22.29 25.24
N ASN A 216 -17.94 -22.86 25.89
CA ASN A 216 -17.00 -23.80 25.28
C ASN A 216 -17.68 -25.10 24.83
N VAL A 217 -18.51 -25.73 25.69
CA VAL A 217 -19.22 -26.97 25.31
C VAL A 217 -20.26 -26.72 24.21
N SER A 218 -20.93 -25.57 24.23
CA SER A 218 -21.96 -25.23 23.24
C SER A 218 -21.38 -25.04 21.85
N TRP A 219 -20.39 -24.16 21.69
CA TRP A 219 -19.80 -23.87 20.38
C TRP A 219 -18.93 -25.01 19.85
N LYS A 220 -18.19 -25.72 20.71
CA LYS A 220 -17.51 -26.95 20.28
C LYS A 220 -18.50 -28.04 19.90
N GLY A 221 -19.64 -28.14 20.60
CA GLY A 221 -20.74 -29.04 20.27
C GLY A 221 -21.28 -28.75 18.87
N VAL A 222 -21.63 -27.49 18.58
CA VAL A 222 -22.09 -27.04 17.25
C VAL A 222 -21.10 -27.44 16.14
N VAL A 223 -19.82 -27.10 16.30
CA VAL A 223 -18.78 -27.46 15.32
C VAL A 223 -18.66 -28.98 15.16
N SER A 224 -18.67 -29.74 16.26
CA SER A 224 -18.53 -31.21 16.22
C SER A 224 -19.71 -31.87 15.52
N LEU A 225 -20.94 -31.41 15.76
CA LEU A 225 -22.14 -31.95 15.13
C LEU A 225 -22.19 -31.60 13.64
N LEU A 226 -21.86 -30.36 13.28
CA LEU A 226 -21.73 -29.94 11.89
C LEU A 226 -20.64 -30.72 11.14
N GLN A 227 -19.55 -31.10 11.81
CA GLN A 227 -18.47 -31.90 11.21
C GLN A 227 -18.89 -33.33 10.88
N ILE A 228 -19.85 -33.90 11.61
CA ILE A 228 -20.28 -35.29 11.38
C ILE A 228 -21.21 -35.39 10.16
N GLY A 229 -22.09 -34.41 9.95
CA GLY A 229 -23.02 -34.43 8.81
C GLY A 229 -22.62 -33.54 7.64
N VAL A 230 -21.31 -33.34 7.41
CA VAL A 230 -20.80 -32.55 6.29
C VAL A 230 -21.43 -33.02 4.98
N GLY A 231 -22.18 -32.14 4.33
CA GLY A 231 -22.86 -32.42 3.05
C GLY A 231 -24.31 -32.91 3.17
N HIS A 232 -24.73 -33.43 4.34
CA HIS A 232 -26.05 -34.08 4.50
C HIS A 232 -27.07 -33.20 5.24
N PHE A 233 -26.62 -32.18 5.98
CA PHE A 233 -27.50 -31.24 6.70
C PHE A 233 -27.84 -29.98 5.89
N THR A 234 -28.48 -30.14 4.73
CA THR A 234 -28.90 -28.99 3.89
C THR A 234 -29.96 -28.10 4.55
N GLU A 235 -30.73 -28.64 5.49
CA GLU A 235 -31.78 -27.91 6.21
C GLU A 235 -31.29 -27.06 7.38
N VAL A 236 -30.03 -27.23 7.81
CA VAL A 236 -29.44 -26.40 8.88
C VAL A 236 -28.97 -25.09 8.25
N ASN A 237 -29.44 -23.97 8.81
CA ASN A 237 -29.03 -22.64 8.37
C ASN A 237 -27.63 -22.28 8.93
N VAL A 238 -26.59 -22.87 8.32
CA VAL A 238 -25.19 -22.63 8.69
C VAL A 238 -24.80 -21.17 8.44
N ALA A 239 -25.36 -20.53 7.40
CA ALA A 239 -25.16 -19.11 7.14
C ALA A 239 -25.53 -18.23 8.36
N ASN A 240 -26.68 -18.48 8.99
CA ASN A 240 -27.08 -17.75 10.20
C ASN A 240 -26.18 -18.03 11.41
N ILE A 241 -25.67 -19.25 11.54
CA ILE A 241 -24.69 -19.60 12.59
C ILE A 241 -23.38 -18.83 12.38
N VAL A 242 -22.91 -18.73 11.13
CA VAL A 242 -21.73 -17.93 10.76
C VAL A 242 -21.97 -16.46 11.09
N LEU A 243 -23.10 -15.87 10.67
CA LEU A 243 -23.45 -14.48 10.99
C LEU A 243 -23.47 -14.21 12.50
N THR A 244 -24.01 -15.15 13.28
CA THR A 244 -24.04 -15.07 14.75
C THR A 244 -22.63 -15.03 15.33
N LEU A 245 -21.73 -15.90 14.85
CA LEU A 245 -20.33 -15.91 15.28
C LEU A 245 -19.57 -14.65 14.86
N LEU A 246 -19.82 -14.11 13.66
CA LEU A 246 -19.24 -12.84 13.21
C LEU A 246 -19.67 -11.67 14.11
N GLY A 247 -20.92 -11.66 14.58
CA GLY A 247 -21.40 -10.71 15.60
C GLY A 247 -20.63 -10.83 16.92
N LEU A 248 -20.41 -12.06 17.40
CA LEU A 248 -19.63 -12.34 18.62
C LEU A 248 -18.13 -12.00 18.49
N ILE A 249 -17.61 -11.88 17.28
CA ILE A 249 -16.24 -11.43 16.99
C ILE A 249 -16.16 -9.90 16.98
N THR A 250 -17.11 -9.25 16.31
CA THR A 250 -17.06 -7.80 16.03
C THR A 250 -17.48 -6.94 17.23
N GLU A 251 -18.48 -7.36 18.01
CA GLU A 251 -18.99 -6.56 19.12
C GLU A 251 -17.96 -6.33 20.24
N PRO A 252 -17.19 -7.34 20.70
CA PRO A 252 -16.14 -7.11 21.70
C PRO A 252 -15.05 -6.15 21.20
N LEU A 253 -14.69 -6.21 19.91
CA LEU A 253 -13.69 -5.33 19.32
C LEU A 253 -14.21 -3.90 19.22
N LYS A 254 -15.48 -3.71 18.87
CA LYS A 254 -16.15 -2.40 18.89
C LYS A 254 -16.12 -1.79 20.28
N CYS A 255 -16.52 -2.54 21.30
CA CYS A 255 -16.49 -2.09 22.70
C CYS A 255 -15.07 -1.73 23.15
N ALA A 256 -14.07 -2.54 22.77
CA ALA A 256 -12.67 -2.27 23.08
C ALA A 256 -12.18 -0.99 22.40
N ALA A 257 -12.50 -0.80 21.13
CA ALA A 257 -12.11 0.36 20.37
C ALA A 257 -12.69 1.66 20.97
N GLN A 258 -13.96 1.65 21.38
CA GLN A 258 -14.61 2.77 22.06
C GLN A 258 -14.01 3.04 23.44
N ALA A 259 -13.74 2.01 24.22
CA ALA A 259 -13.12 2.15 25.55
C ALA A 259 -11.71 2.75 25.43
N TRP A 260 -10.87 2.16 24.58
CA TRP A 260 -9.45 2.51 24.46
C TRP A 260 -9.22 3.87 23.82
N SER A 261 -10.09 4.30 22.89
CA SER A 261 -10.05 5.65 22.31
C SER A 261 -10.43 6.73 23.33
N SER A 262 -11.32 6.43 24.29
CA SER A 262 -11.72 7.38 25.33
C SER A 262 -10.75 7.50 26.51
N SER A 263 -9.88 6.50 26.71
CA SER A 263 -9.04 6.35 27.91
C SER A 263 -7.53 6.53 27.66
N LEU A 264 -7.13 7.24 26.60
CA LEU A 264 -5.75 7.34 26.09
C LEU A 264 -4.70 8.00 27.03
N ASN A 265 -4.98 8.14 28.33
CA ASN A 265 -4.03 8.73 29.29
C ASN A 265 -3.06 7.69 29.89
N GLU A 266 -3.38 6.40 29.85
CA GLU A 266 -2.55 5.33 30.43
C GLU A 266 -2.35 4.15 29.46
N SER A 267 -1.19 3.48 29.55
CA SER A 267 -0.90 2.29 28.75
C SER A 267 -1.73 1.08 29.20
N ILE A 268 -2.30 0.35 28.25
CA ILE A 268 -3.15 -0.81 28.53
C ILE A 268 -2.31 -2.03 28.93
N THR A 269 -2.76 -2.77 29.94
CA THR A 269 -2.07 -3.98 30.40
C THR A 269 -2.30 -5.19 29.50
N VAL A 270 -1.29 -6.07 29.40
CA VAL A 270 -1.38 -7.35 28.65
C VAL A 270 -2.61 -8.18 29.06
N ILE A 271 -2.95 -8.18 30.35
CA ILE A 271 -4.04 -8.98 30.91
C ILE A 271 -5.38 -8.49 30.38
N GLU A 272 -5.58 -7.18 30.34
CA GLU A 272 -6.80 -6.56 29.85
C GLU A 272 -7.01 -6.81 28.36
N VAL A 273 -5.96 -6.66 27.54
CA VAL A 273 -6.00 -6.99 26.12
C VAL A 273 -6.35 -8.46 25.92
N LYS A 274 -5.66 -9.38 26.61
CA LYS A 274 -5.93 -10.82 26.48
C LYS A 274 -7.36 -11.19 26.89
N ARG A 275 -7.96 -10.49 27.84
CA ARG A 275 -9.35 -10.69 28.26
C ARG A 275 -10.34 -10.50 27.10
N ILE A 276 -10.04 -9.58 26.18
CA ILE A 276 -10.89 -9.28 25.02
C ILE A 276 -10.50 -10.15 23.81
N ILE A 277 -9.20 -10.25 23.50
CA ILE A 277 -8.73 -10.88 22.26
C ILE A 277 -8.81 -12.41 22.29
N VAL A 278 -8.64 -13.07 23.45
CA VAL A 278 -8.70 -14.54 23.53
C VAL A 278 -10.09 -15.10 23.18
N PRO A 279 -11.21 -14.55 23.72
CA PRO A 279 -12.55 -14.93 23.25
C PRO A 279 -12.77 -14.68 21.76
N VAL A 280 -12.30 -13.55 21.22
CA VAL A 280 -12.38 -13.24 19.78
C VAL A 280 -11.69 -14.32 18.95
N LYS A 281 -10.47 -14.73 19.34
CA LYS A 281 -9.75 -15.85 18.69
C LYS A 281 -10.56 -17.14 18.73
N PHE A 282 -11.18 -17.46 19.86
CA PHE A 282 -12.01 -18.67 20.00
C PHE A 282 -13.17 -18.69 18.99
N TYR A 283 -13.92 -17.59 18.86
CA TYR A 283 -15.03 -17.50 17.90
C TYR A 283 -14.53 -17.52 16.46
N LEU A 284 -13.42 -16.85 16.18
CA LEU A 284 -12.81 -16.81 14.84
C LEU A 284 -12.36 -18.20 14.38
N ILE A 285 -11.75 -19.01 15.26
CA ILE A 285 -11.37 -20.41 14.96
C ILE A 285 -12.61 -21.27 14.66
N ASN A 286 -13.69 -21.12 15.43
CA ASN A 286 -14.92 -21.89 15.19
C ASN A 286 -15.58 -21.47 13.87
N THR A 287 -15.61 -20.18 13.57
CA THR A 287 -16.13 -19.63 12.31
C THR A 287 -15.34 -20.16 11.12
N LEU A 288 -14.00 -20.11 11.19
CA LEU A 288 -13.10 -20.65 10.19
C LEU A 288 -13.40 -22.13 9.90
N LYS A 289 -13.48 -22.96 10.95
CA LYS A 289 -13.79 -24.39 10.80
C LYS A 289 -15.12 -24.62 10.09
N ILE A 290 -16.16 -23.88 10.47
CA ILE A 290 -17.50 -24.02 9.86
C ILE A 290 -17.46 -23.58 8.39
N CYS A 291 -16.82 -22.45 8.08
CA CYS A 291 -16.72 -21.96 6.70
C CYS A 291 -15.96 -22.93 5.79
N SER A 292 -14.86 -23.52 6.27
CA SER A 292 -14.11 -24.55 5.53
C SER A 292 -14.94 -25.82 5.27
N MET A 293 -15.84 -26.19 6.19
CA MET A 293 -16.70 -27.37 6.04
C MET A 293 -17.90 -27.13 5.10
N TYR A 294 -18.50 -25.94 5.16
CA TYR A 294 -19.72 -25.57 4.43
C TYR A 294 -19.50 -24.34 3.52
N PRO A 295 -18.60 -24.42 2.52
CA PRO A 295 -18.17 -23.27 1.75
C PRO A 295 -19.29 -22.62 0.92
N HIS A 296 -20.25 -23.38 0.37
CA HIS A 296 -21.39 -22.79 -0.34
C HIS A 296 -22.29 -21.95 0.58
N GLN A 297 -22.56 -22.41 1.80
CA GLN A 297 -23.34 -21.62 2.75
C GLN A 297 -22.54 -20.42 3.28
N ALA A 298 -21.24 -20.59 3.53
CA ALA A 298 -20.35 -19.48 3.87
C ALA A 298 -20.28 -18.44 2.75
N TYR A 299 -20.29 -18.88 1.49
CA TYR A 299 -20.36 -18.01 0.33
C TYR A 299 -21.63 -17.16 0.34
N THR A 300 -22.80 -17.68 0.71
CA THR A 300 -24.03 -16.85 0.76
C THR A 300 -23.94 -15.64 1.69
N VAL A 301 -22.97 -15.64 2.63
CA VAL A 301 -22.68 -14.54 3.58
C VAL A 301 -21.23 -14.04 3.43
N TYR A 302 -20.63 -14.18 2.24
CA TYR A 302 -19.22 -13.83 2.01
C TYR A 302 -18.94 -12.35 2.30
N ARG A 303 -19.92 -11.48 2.08
CA ARG A 303 -19.78 -10.03 2.28
C ARG A 303 -19.64 -9.67 3.75
N GLU A 304 -20.36 -10.36 4.61
CA GLU A 304 -20.29 -10.19 6.06
C GLU A 304 -18.98 -10.79 6.62
N ILE A 305 -18.53 -11.91 6.06
CA ILE A 305 -17.23 -12.52 6.38
C ILE A 305 -16.09 -11.53 6.05
N THR A 306 -16.07 -11.05 4.82
CA THR A 306 -15.05 -10.10 4.33
C THR A 306 -15.11 -8.77 5.08
N LEU A 307 -16.31 -8.27 5.41
CA LEU A 307 -16.50 -7.10 6.27
C LEU A 307 -15.92 -7.31 7.68
N CYS A 308 -16.16 -8.48 8.29
CA CYS A 308 -15.60 -8.81 9.60
C CYS A 308 -14.07 -8.82 9.57
N VAL A 309 -13.48 -9.44 8.54
CA VAL A 309 -12.03 -9.43 8.31
C VAL A 309 -11.50 -8.00 8.20
N LEU A 310 -12.14 -7.15 7.40
CA LEU A 310 -11.75 -5.74 7.25
C LEU A 310 -11.88 -4.95 8.56
N LYS A 311 -12.94 -5.16 9.35
CA LYS A 311 -13.12 -4.52 10.67
C LYS A 311 -11.99 -4.90 11.62
N ILE A 312 -11.59 -6.18 11.65
CA ILE A 312 -10.45 -6.65 12.45
C ILE A 312 -9.16 -5.98 11.96
N THR A 313 -8.90 -5.92 10.66
CA THR A 313 -7.69 -5.29 10.10
C THR A 313 -7.63 -3.79 10.37
N CYS A 314 -8.74 -3.06 10.26
CA CYS A 314 -8.80 -1.62 10.56
C CYS A 314 -8.62 -1.36 12.05
N PHE A 315 -9.23 -2.18 12.91
CA PHE A 315 -8.99 -2.11 14.35
C PHE A 315 -7.53 -2.40 14.70
N TRP A 316 -6.89 -3.34 14.01
CA TRP A 316 -5.48 -3.61 14.21
C TRP A 316 -4.59 -2.42 13.80
N LEU A 317 -4.89 -1.76 12.69
CA LEU A 317 -4.23 -0.51 12.28
C LEU A 317 -4.39 0.60 13.33
N PHE A 318 -5.61 0.81 13.83
CA PHE A 318 -5.90 1.77 14.91
C PHE A 318 -4.98 1.57 16.11
N VAL A 319 -4.92 0.34 16.60
CA VAL A 319 -4.12 -0.04 17.78
C VAL A 319 -2.62 0.07 17.51
N SER A 320 -2.17 -0.05 16.25
CA SER A 320 -0.76 0.03 15.88
C SER A 320 -0.25 1.45 15.71
N ASN A 321 -1.13 2.39 15.32
CA ASN A 321 -0.79 3.81 15.21
C ASN A 321 -0.52 4.43 16.60
N GLU A 322 -1.28 4.01 17.60
CA GLU A 322 -1.21 4.58 18.94
C GLU A 322 -0.06 3.99 19.78
N ASN A 323 0.90 4.85 20.16
CA ASN A 323 2.06 4.44 20.95
C ASN A 323 1.68 3.76 22.29
N LEU A 324 0.60 4.21 22.92
CA LEU A 324 0.10 3.66 24.19
C LEU A 324 -0.57 2.29 24.03
N LEU A 325 -0.91 1.90 22.80
CA LEU A 325 -1.59 0.65 22.46
C LEU A 325 -0.67 -0.38 21.79
N LYS A 326 0.64 -0.14 21.74
CA LYS A 326 1.64 -1.08 21.17
C LYS A 326 1.52 -2.51 21.73
N CYS A 327 1.25 -2.65 23.03
CA CYS A 327 1.03 -3.96 23.64
C CYS A 327 -0.16 -4.70 23.02
N ALA A 328 -1.26 -4.00 22.77
CA ALA A 328 -2.43 -4.58 22.13
C ALA A 328 -2.16 -4.96 20.67
N SER A 329 -1.39 -4.13 19.94
CA SER A 329 -0.98 -4.40 18.56
C SER A 329 -0.17 -5.71 18.46
N VAL A 330 0.80 -5.92 19.36
CA VAL A 330 1.57 -7.18 19.47
C VAL A 330 0.67 -8.40 19.69
N ILE A 331 -0.26 -8.31 20.64
CA ILE A 331 -1.14 -9.43 21.00
C ILE A 331 -2.13 -9.75 19.87
N ILE A 332 -2.67 -8.74 19.18
CA ILE A 332 -3.54 -8.94 18.01
C ILE A 332 -2.79 -9.66 16.90
N THR A 333 -1.54 -9.25 16.63
CA THR A 333 -0.66 -9.88 15.65
C THR A 333 -0.44 -11.37 15.98
N GLU A 334 -0.06 -11.68 17.23
CA GLU A 334 0.20 -13.05 17.68
C GLU A 334 -1.05 -13.95 17.68
N LEU A 335 -2.20 -13.40 18.04
CA LEU A 335 -3.40 -14.21 18.28
C LEU A 335 -4.37 -14.26 17.11
N LEU A 336 -4.47 -13.20 16.31
CA LEU A 336 -5.55 -13.03 15.32
C LEU A 336 -5.09 -12.98 13.86
N GLU A 337 -3.86 -12.56 13.53
CA GLU A 337 -3.41 -12.35 12.12
C GLU A 337 -3.70 -13.58 11.25
N GLU A 338 -3.12 -14.72 11.61
CA GLU A 338 -3.23 -15.97 10.83
C GLU A 338 -4.68 -16.47 10.74
N THR A 339 -5.43 -16.43 11.84
CA THR A 339 -6.80 -16.96 11.85
C THR A 339 -7.77 -16.04 11.07
N THR A 340 -7.52 -14.72 11.10
CA THR A 340 -8.32 -13.73 10.35
C THR A 340 -8.14 -13.92 8.85
N LEU A 341 -6.90 -14.11 8.41
CA LEU A 341 -6.61 -14.42 7.01
C LEU A 341 -7.12 -15.81 6.63
N GLY A 342 -6.95 -16.80 7.50
CA GLY A 342 -7.47 -18.15 7.31
C GLY A 342 -8.97 -18.16 7.00
N LEU A 343 -9.75 -17.27 7.62
CA LEU A 343 -11.19 -17.13 7.35
C LEU A 343 -11.46 -16.71 5.89
N LEU A 344 -10.74 -15.73 5.37
CA LEU A 344 -10.85 -15.34 3.96
C LEU A 344 -10.36 -16.46 3.02
N LEU A 345 -9.22 -17.07 3.36
CA LEU A 345 -8.62 -18.16 2.60
C LEU A 345 -9.53 -19.41 2.55
N SER A 346 -10.38 -19.61 3.57
CA SER A 346 -11.34 -20.73 3.57
C SER A 346 -12.34 -20.67 2.41
N LEU A 347 -12.66 -19.47 1.91
CA LEU A 347 -13.48 -19.26 0.72
C LEU A 347 -12.60 -19.37 -0.54
N LEU A 348 -11.48 -18.65 -0.59
CA LEU A 348 -10.64 -18.56 -1.79
C LEU A 348 -10.00 -19.90 -2.18
N ASN A 349 -9.63 -20.74 -1.22
CA ASN A 349 -9.00 -22.05 -1.45
C ASN A 349 -10.00 -23.22 -1.45
N SER A 350 -11.31 -22.93 -1.40
CA SER A 350 -12.29 -24.00 -1.41
C SER A 350 -12.35 -24.67 -2.79
N TYR A 351 -12.15 -25.99 -2.84
CA TYR A 351 -12.34 -26.76 -4.08
C TYR A 351 -13.83 -26.90 -4.47
N LYS A 352 -14.76 -26.60 -3.54
CA LYS A 352 -16.20 -26.70 -3.79
C LYS A 352 -16.77 -25.45 -4.46
N LEU A 353 -16.14 -24.28 -4.27
CA LEU A 353 -16.56 -23.03 -4.90
C LEU A 353 -15.99 -22.92 -6.32
N LYS A 354 -16.79 -22.37 -7.22
CA LYS A 354 -16.36 -22.10 -8.59
C LYS A 354 -15.40 -20.90 -8.62
N LEU A 355 -14.62 -20.79 -9.68
CA LEU A 355 -13.70 -19.66 -9.86
C LEU A 355 -14.46 -18.33 -9.89
N GLU A 356 -15.63 -18.27 -10.52
CA GLU A 356 -16.43 -17.03 -10.58
C GLU A 356 -16.83 -16.53 -9.19
N GLU A 357 -17.19 -17.44 -8.28
CA GLU A 357 -17.54 -17.13 -6.90
C GLU A 357 -16.32 -16.61 -6.11
N LYS A 358 -15.15 -17.22 -6.32
CA LYS A 358 -13.88 -16.76 -5.72
C LYS A 358 -13.49 -15.37 -6.23
N LEU A 359 -13.68 -15.10 -7.52
CA LEU A 359 -13.43 -13.80 -8.12
C LEU A 359 -14.39 -12.73 -7.57
N GLU A 360 -15.67 -13.05 -7.37
CA GLU A 360 -16.65 -12.11 -6.79
C GLU A 360 -16.22 -11.64 -5.39
N VAL A 361 -15.66 -12.53 -4.58
CA VAL A 361 -15.12 -12.20 -3.24
C VAL A 361 -13.95 -11.22 -3.35
N LEU A 362 -13.03 -11.43 -4.30
CA LEU A 362 -11.88 -10.55 -4.52
C LEU A 362 -12.30 -9.19 -5.10
N GLU A 363 -13.23 -9.18 -6.05
CA GLU A 363 -13.78 -7.94 -6.62
C GLU A 363 -14.46 -7.09 -5.55
N TRP A 364 -15.25 -7.70 -4.67
CA TRP A 364 -15.91 -7.00 -3.58
C TRP A 364 -14.92 -6.35 -2.60
N LEU A 365 -13.80 -7.03 -2.30
CA LEU A 365 -12.74 -6.50 -1.45
C LEU A 365 -11.96 -5.37 -2.12
N PHE A 366 -11.73 -5.46 -3.43
CA PHE A 366 -10.78 -4.65 -4.19
C PHE A 366 -11.45 -3.99 -5.42
N MET A 367 -12.45 -3.15 -5.16
CA MET A 367 -13.18 -2.39 -6.19
C MET A 367 -12.33 -1.27 -6.80
N ASN A 368 -12.34 -1.15 -8.13
CA ASN A 368 -11.65 -0.09 -8.87
C ASN A 368 -12.35 1.28 -8.70
N LYS A 369 -11.58 2.37 -8.70
CA LYS A 369 -12.10 3.75 -8.50
C LYS A 369 -13.12 4.20 -9.56
N GLY A 370 -13.09 3.62 -10.76
CA GLY A 370 -13.92 4.01 -11.91
C GLY A 370 -15.44 3.98 -11.67
N ASP A 371 -15.91 3.22 -10.68
CA ASP A 371 -17.35 3.04 -10.41
C ASP A 371 -17.89 3.96 -9.29
N SER A 372 -17.13 4.97 -8.85
CA SER A 372 -17.44 5.79 -7.66
C SER A 372 -17.54 7.29 -7.95
N HIS A 373 -18.62 7.72 -8.61
CA HIS A 373 -19.07 9.12 -8.56
C HIS A 373 -19.85 9.37 -7.27
N SER A 374 -19.18 9.43 -6.12
CA SER A 374 -19.74 10.08 -4.93
C SER A 374 -18.67 10.88 -4.23
N VAL A 375 -18.70 12.18 -4.49
CA VAL A 375 -18.07 13.22 -3.67
C VAL A 375 -18.86 13.25 -2.35
N LEU A 376 -18.52 12.35 -1.43
CA LEU A 376 -18.79 12.60 -0.02
C LEU A 376 -17.47 13.06 0.59
N ASP A 377 -17.45 14.31 1.02
CA ASP A 377 -16.40 14.87 1.86
C ASP A 377 -16.38 14.08 3.16
N CYS A 378 -15.43 13.16 3.27
CA CYS A 378 -15.07 12.51 4.52
C CYS A 378 -13.99 13.39 5.17
N PRO A 379 -13.91 13.49 6.50
CA PRO A 379 -12.83 14.22 7.16
C PRO A 379 -11.48 13.72 6.65
N THR A 380 -10.54 14.63 6.44
CA THR A 380 -9.13 14.28 6.24
C THR A 380 -8.71 13.29 7.32
N LEU A 381 -7.97 12.25 6.95
CA LEU A 381 -7.49 11.19 7.85
C LEU A 381 -6.46 11.70 8.90
N SER A 382 -6.42 13.01 9.12
CA SER A 382 -5.52 13.72 10.03
C SER A 382 -5.91 13.57 11.50
N ASP A 383 -7.11 13.07 11.78
CA ASP A 383 -7.62 12.83 13.12
C ASP A 383 -8.00 11.35 13.26
N CYS A 384 -7.11 10.50 13.77
CA CYS A 384 -7.45 9.19 14.32
C CYS A 384 -8.25 9.34 15.63
N ASN A 385 -9.36 10.08 15.58
CA ASN A 385 -10.23 10.36 16.72
C ASN A 385 -11.28 9.26 16.92
N LEU A 386 -11.94 9.31 18.08
CA LEU A 386 -13.10 8.50 18.47
C LEU A 386 -14.17 8.32 17.35
N GLU A 387 -14.29 9.30 16.44
CA GLU A 387 -15.17 9.27 15.27
C GLU A 387 -14.75 8.20 14.24
N TRP A 388 -13.46 8.07 13.93
CA TRP A 388 -12.94 7.07 12.99
C TRP A 388 -13.26 5.63 13.45
N VAL A 389 -13.12 5.39 14.76
CA VAL A 389 -13.42 4.10 15.39
C VAL A 389 -14.90 3.77 15.32
N ASN A 390 -15.78 4.73 15.61
CA ASN A 390 -17.22 4.52 15.54
C ASN A 390 -17.67 4.21 14.10
N ASP A 391 -17.11 4.89 13.11
CA ASP A 391 -17.45 4.67 11.72
C ASP A 391 -16.99 3.31 11.19
N ILE A 392 -15.82 2.79 11.60
CA ILE A 392 -15.34 1.44 11.22
C ILE A 392 -16.38 0.36 11.58
N PHE A 393 -16.95 0.44 12.79
CA PHE A 393 -17.85 -0.59 13.28
C PHE A 393 -19.34 -0.34 12.96
N CYS A 394 -19.75 0.90 12.71
CA CYS A 394 -21.15 1.25 12.39
C CYS A 394 -21.54 1.06 10.91
N ASN A 395 -20.57 0.91 10.01
CA ASN A 395 -20.86 0.75 8.60
C ASN A 395 -21.52 -0.63 8.26
N SER A 396 -22.56 -0.58 7.43
CA SER A 396 -23.29 -1.74 6.90
C SER A 396 -22.62 -2.30 5.65
N CYS A 397 -22.95 -3.52 5.24
CA CYS A 397 -22.34 -4.15 4.07
C CYS A 397 -22.47 -3.33 2.77
N GLU A 398 -23.57 -2.58 2.59
CA GLU A 398 -23.88 -1.85 1.35
C GLU A 398 -23.16 -0.50 1.23
N SER A 399 -22.93 0.21 2.35
CA SER A 399 -22.19 1.47 2.35
C SER A 399 -20.68 1.28 2.20
N MET A 400 -20.20 0.04 2.29
CA MET A 400 -18.79 -0.28 2.56
C MET A 400 -17.91 -0.48 1.33
N SER A 401 -18.41 -0.94 0.19
CA SER A 401 -17.57 -1.07 -1.02
C SER A 401 -16.91 0.27 -1.39
N ARG A 402 -17.52 1.39 -1.00
CA ARG A 402 -17.12 2.78 -1.30
C ARG A 402 -16.54 3.56 -0.11
N ALA A 403 -16.48 2.97 1.09
CA ALA A 403 -16.05 3.70 2.29
C ALA A 403 -14.53 3.95 2.28
N LYS A 404 -14.13 5.22 2.06
CA LYS A 404 -12.71 5.65 2.12
C LYS A 404 -12.04 5.28 3.44
N ILE A 405 -12.80 5.22 4.53
CA ILE A 405 -12.30 4.94 5.88
C ILE A 405 -11.63 3.56 6.02
N LEU A 406 -12.01 2.60 5.17
CA LEU A 406 -11.45 1.24 5.18
C LEU A 406 -10.27 1.05 4.23
N ILE A 407 -9.89 2.07 3.46
CA ILE A 407 -8.95 1.88 2.35
C ILE A 407 -7.58 1.39 2.84
N LEU A 408 -7.10 1.91 3.98
CA LEU A 408 -5.87 1.43 4.62
C LEU A 408 -6.00 -0.02 5.09
N GLY A 409 -7.16 -0.41 5.64
CA GLY A 409 -7.43 -1.79 6.01
C GLY A 409 -7.39 -2.74 4.81
N ARG A 410 -7.90 -2.29 3.65
CA ARG A 410 -7.81 -3.05 2.39
C ARG A 410 -6.37 -3.18 1.89
N VAL A 411 -5.57 -2.11 1.98
CA VAL A 411 -4.15 -2.14 1.64
C VAL A 411 -3.40 -3.17 2.50
N VAL A 412 -3.59 -3.14 3.82
CA VAL A 412 -2.96 -4.12 4.73
C VAL A 412 -3.46 -5.54 4.48
N LEU A 413 -4.76 -5.72 4.25
CA LEU A 413 -5.32 -7.02 3.89
C LEU A 413 -4.70 -7.55 2.59
N PHE A 414 -4.54 -6.71 1.57
CA PHE A 414 -3.91 -7.07 0.30
C PHE A 414 -2.44 -7.48 0.50
N ILE A 415 -1.67 -6.72 1.28
CA ILE A 415 -0.28 -7.06 1.67
C ILE A 415 -0.24 -8.45 2.34
N ASN A 416 -1.17 -8.72 3.24
CA ASN A 416 -1.25 -10.00 3.92
C ASN A 416 -1.64 -11.15 2.96
N ILE A 417 -2.56 -10.93 2.01
CA ILE A 417 -2.87 -11.92 0.98
C ILE A 417 -1.61 -12.27 0.15
N LEU A 418 -0.80 -11.27 -0.22
CA LEU A 418 0.47 -11.49 -0.93
C LEU A 418 1.47 -12.30 -0.08
N ARG A 419 1.56 -12.05 1.23
CA ARG A 419 2.44 -12.81 2.16
C ARG A 419 2.01 -14.27 2.34
N TYR A 420 0.70 -14.51 2.40
CA TYR A 420 0.12 -15.85 2.59
C TYR A 420 -0.24 -16.54 1.27
N SER A 421 0.27 -16.03 0.15
CA SER A 421 0.07 -16.61 -1.18
C SER A 421 0.57 -18.04 -1.39
N PRO A 422 1.56 -18.60 -0.64
CA PRO A 422 1.92 -20.01 -0.80
C PRO A 422 0.74 -20.97 -0.57
N GLY A 423 -0.27 -20.54 0.18
CA GLY A 423 -1.47 -21.32 0.44
C GLY A 423 -2.56 -21.18 -0.62
N LEU A 424 -2.40 -20.36 -1.66
CA LEU A 424 -3.45 -20.03 -2.63
C LEU A 424 -3.44 -20.93 -3.86
N ASP A 425 -4.62 -21.24 -4.40
CA ASP A 425 -4.79 -21.91 -5.70
C ASP A 425 -4.23 -21.05 -6.85
N GLY A 426 -3.70 -21.69 -7.90
CA GLY A 426 -3.07 -21.00 -9.04
C GLY A 426 -3.98 -19.98 -9.74
N ASP A 427 -5.26 -20.31 -9.96
CA ASP A 427 -6.22 -19.38 -10.58
C ASP A 427 -6.47 -18.13 -9.71
N VAL A 428 -6.44 -18.29 -8.38
CA VAL A 428 -6.59 -17.18 -7.42
C VAL A 428 -5.33 -16.33 -7.41
N GLN A 429 -4.14 -16.94 -7.53
CA GLN A 429 -2.89 -16.21 -7.68
C GLN A 429 -2.92 -15.30 -8.92
N ILE A 430 -3.39 -15.80 -10.07
CA ILE A 430 -3.57 -14.99 -11.30
C ILE A 430 -4.53 -13.83 -11.04
N ALA A 431 -5.66 -14.09 -10.37
CA ALA A 431 -6.64 -13.06 -10.05
C ALA A 431 -6.05 -11.94 -9.17
N ILE A 432 -5.24 -12.31 -8.18
CA ILE A 432 -4.53 -11.35 -7.32
C ILE A 432 -3.48 -10.57 -8.11
N THR A 433 -2.74 -11.21 -9.01
CA THR A 433 -1.77 -10.52 -9.89
C THR A 433 -2.47 -9.45 -10.73
N ARG A 434 -3.65 -9.74 -11.28
CA ARG A 434 -4.46 -8.75 -12.03
C ARG A 434 -4.95 -7.59 -11.17
N LYS A 435 -5.01 -7.76 -9.85
CA LYS A 435 -5.36 -6.71 -8.88
C LYS A 435 -4.16 -5.89 -8.38
N LEU A 436 -2.95 -6.15 -8.86
CA LEU A 436 -1.78 -5.32 -8.50
C LEU A 436 -1.89 -3.88 -9.03
N ASN A 437 -2.56 -3.67 -10.17
CA ASN A 437 -2.84 -2.32 -10.68
C ASN A 437 -3.75 -1.53 -9.72
N TRP A 438 -4.82 -2.16 -9.22
CA TRP A 438 -5.66 -1.57 -8.17
C TRP A 438 -4.85 -1.16 -6.93
N PHE A 439 -3.87 -1.99 -6.55
CA PHE A 439 -3.03 -1.70 -5.40
C PHE A 439 -2.18 -0.44 -5.63
N LEU A 440 -1.49 -0.32 -6.77
CA LEU A 440 -0.72 0.88 -7.10
C LEU A 440 -1.60 2.13 -7.22
N ASP A 441 -2.80 2.03 -7.80
CA ASP A 441 -3.74 3.14 -7.92
C ASP A 441 -4.18 3.71 -6.56
N ILE A 442 -4.24 2.85 -5.54
CA ILE A 442 -4.57 3.27 -4.18
C ILE A 442 -3.39 3.89 -3.46
N LEU A 443 -2.17 3.41 -3.70
CA LEU A 443 -0.95 4.02 -3.13
C LEU A 443 -0.76 5.49 -3.55
N VAL A 444 -1.33 5.88 -4.69
CA VAL A 444 -1.32 7.26 -5.21
C VAL A 444 -2.27 8.18 -4.44
N GLU A 445 -3.20 7.66 -3.63
CA GLU A 445 -4.06 8.51 -2.81
C GLU A 445 -3.26 9.20 -1.69
N GLU A 446 -3.49 10.50 -1.52
CA GLU A 446 -2.79 11.36 -0.55
C GLU A 446 -2.81 10.79 0.88
N ASP A 447 -3.98 10.38 1.35
CA ASP A 447 -4.14 9.81 2.69
C ASP A 447 -3.39 8.48 2.82
N VAL A 448 -3.37 7.66 1.78
CA VAL A 448 -2.71 6.34 1.83
C VAL A 448 -1.20 6.48 1.78
N TYR A 449 -0.71 7.37 0.92
CA TYR A 449 0.72 7.67 0.78
C TYR A 449 1.36 8.11 2.10
N SER A 450 0.75 9.09 2.78
CA SER A 450 1.27 9.61 4.06
C SER A 450 1.32 8.53 5.14
N HIS A 451 0.27 7.72 5.24
CA HIS A 451 0.18 6.66 6.24
C HIS A 451 1.13 5.50 5.98
N ILE A 452 1.42 5.14 4.72
CA ILE A 452 2.36 4.04 4.42
C ILE A 452 3.80 4.35 4.82
N LEU A 453 4.18 5.63 4.73
CA LEU A 453 5.52 6.09 5.10
C LEU A 453 5.70 6.23 6.62
N VAL A 454 4.63 6.63 7.33
CA VAL A 454 4.70 6.97 8.76
C VAL A 454 4.27 5.83 9.67
N LEU A 455 3.21 5.08 9.32
CA LEU A 455 2.67 4.03 10.18
C LEU A 455 3.65 2.88 10.33
N GLN A 456 3.90 2.51 11.58
CA GLN A 456 4.63 1.31 11.93
C GLN A 456 3.66 0.18 12.20
N PHE A 457 3.94 -0.98 11.61
CA PHE A 457 3.14 -2.17 11.74
C PHE A 457 4.01 -3.30 12.32
N PRO A 458 3.53 -4.04 13.33
CA PRO A 458 4.27 -5.19 13.85
C PRO A 458 4.36 -6.30 12.80
N LEU A 459 5.57 -6.80 12.58
CA LEU A 459 5.83 -7.94 11.70
C LEU A 459 6.60 -9.02 12.46
N PHE A 460 6.25 -10.27 12.19
CA PHE A 460 7.06 -11.41 12.62
C PHE A 460 8.35 -11.47 11.79
N TYR A 461 9.51 -11.37 12.45
CA TYR A 461 10.81 -11.53 11.83
C TYR A 461 11.48 -12.83 12.30
N GLY A 462 11.95 -13.64 11.34
CA GLY A 462 12.64 -14.91 11.57
C GLY A 462 11.76 -16.17 11.38
N SER A 463 12.40 -17.30 11.07
CA SER A 463 11.75 -18.61 10.97
C SER A 463 12.11 -19.46 12.21
N GLY A 464 11.13 -19.92 12.98
CA GLY A 464 11.33 -20.87 14.09
C GLY A 464 10.84 -20.39 15.46
N LYS A 465 11.42 -20.97 16.54
CA LYS A 465 11.01 -20.74 17.95
C LYS A 465 11.42 -19.38 18.54
N THR A 466 12.12 -18.55 17.78
CA THR A 466 12.61 -17.21 18.16
C THR A 466 12.16 -16.16 17.15
N ALA A 467 10.88 -16.19 16.76
CA ALA A 467 10.32 -15.12 15.94
C ALA A 467 10.18 -13.88 16.82
N GLU A 468 10.94 -12.83 16.50
CA GLU A 468 10.85 -11.53 17.19
C GLU A 468 9.86 -10.65 16.44
N LEU A 469 8.97 -10.00 17.19
CA LEU A 469 8.04 -9.03 16.62
C LEU A 469 8.72 -7.67 16.54
N VAL A 470 9.01 -7.21 15.32
CA VAL A 470 9.65 -5.91 15.08
C VAL A 470 8.64 -4.98 14.43
N SER A 471 8.46 -3.79 15.01
CA SER A 471 7.63 -2.75 14.40
C SER A 471 8.41 -2.09 13.27
N GLN A 472 7.89 -2.20 12.04
CA GLN A 472 8.52 -1.65 10.84
C GLN A 472 7.51 -0.80 10.06
N PRO A 473 7.96 0.16 9.25
CA PRO A 473 7.06 0.89 8.37
C PRO A 473 6.26 -0.05 7.47
N ILE A 474 4.99 0.28 7.18
CA ILE A 474 4.14 -0.50 6.26
C ILE A 474 4.83 -0.68 4.90
N PHE A 475 5.58 0.32 4.44
CA PHE A 475 6.38 0.21 3.22
C PHE A 475 7.32 -1.00 3.19
N THR A 476 7.97 -1.32 4.31
CA THR A 476 8.83 -2.50 4.39
C THR A 476 8.02 -3.80 4.30
N SER A 477 6.83 -3.83 4.90
CA SER A 477 5.89 -4.96 4.77
C SER A 477 5.44 -5.16 3.33
N ILE A 478 5.18 -4.08 2.59
CA ILE A 478 4.84 -4.11 1.15
C ILE A 478 5.97 -4.78 0.38
N LEU A 479 7.21 -4.29 0.51
CA LEU A 479 8.34 -4.84 -0.23
C LEU A 479 8.56 -6.32 0.09
N LEU A 480 8.44 -6.73 1.36
CA LEU A 480 8.56 -8.12 1.75
C LEU A 480 7.43 -8.97 1.13
N ALA A 481 6.19 -8.49 1.16
CA ALA A 481 5.03 -9.18 0.62
C ALA A 481 5.15 -9.41 -0.89
N PHE A 482 5.58 -8.40 -1.65
CA PHE A 482 5.87 -8.54 -3.08
C PHE A 482 6.96 -9.59 -3.32
N LYS A 483 8.07 -9.53 -2.57
CA LYS A 483 9.17 -10.50 -2.70
C LYS A 483 8.70 -11.93 -2.40
N THR A 484 7.91 -12.14 -1.35
CA THR A 484 7.28 -13.44 -1.05
C THR A 484 6.37 -13.90 -2.18
N PHE A 485 5.50 -13.02 -2.68
CA PHE A 485 4.58 -13.34 -3.77
C PHE A 485 5.33 -13.74 -5.05
N MET A 486 6.37 -12.99 -5.43
CA MET A 486 7.23 -13.29 -6.59
C MET A 486 7.84 -14.70 -6.51
N ILE A 487 8.31 -15.12 -5.34
CA ILE A 487 8.87 -16.48 -5.14
C ILE A 487 7.79 -17.53 -5.40
N VAL A 488 6.56 -17.31 -4.92
CA VAL A 488 5.46 -18.26 -5.04
C VAL A 488 5.00 -18.41 -6.49
N ILE A 489 4.82 -17.29 -7.21
CA ILE A 489 4.24 -17.32 -8.55
C ILE A 489 5.26 -17.61 -9.65
N PHE A 490 6.56 -17.62 -9.35
CA PHE A 490 7.64 -17.78 -10.32
C PHE A 490 7.47 -18.97 -11.28
N SER A 491 6.99 -20.11 -10.76
CA SER A 491 6.76 -21.33 -11.55
C SER A 491 5.35 -21.46 -12.12
N SER A 492 4.51 -20.44 -11.95
CA SER A 492 3.10 -20.44 -12.35
C SER A 492 2.86 -19.55 -13.57
N THR A 493 1.72 -19.73 -14.23
CA THR A 493 1.26 -18.84 -15.31
C THR A 493 0.98 -17.41 -14.84
N ALA A 494 0.84 -17.18 -13.52
CA ALA A 494 0.70 -15.83 -12.96
C ALA A 494 1.99 -15.00 -13.06
N TRP A 495 3.15 -15.63 -13.32
CA TRP A 495 4.40 -14.90 -13.57
C TRP A 495 4.32 -14.01 -14.80
N GLU A 496 3.71 -14.48 -15.90
CA GLU A 496 3.60 -13.69 -17.14
C GLU A 496 2.79 -12.40 -16.93
N GLU A 497 1.70 -12.50 -16.16
CA GLU A 497 0.87 -11.36 -15.77
C GLU A 497 1.65 -10.39 -14.86
N LEU A 498 2.47 -10.91 -13.93
CA LEU A 498 3.32 -10.07 -13.09
C LEU A 498 4.41 -9.38 -13.91
N GLU A 499 5.04 -10.07 -14.86
CA GLU A 499 6.04 -9.48 -15.75
C GLU A 499 5.44 -8.33 -16.56
N SER A 500 4.22 -8.51 -17.11
CA SER A 500 3.49 -7.43 -17.81
C SER A 500 3.24 -6.26 -16.88
N PHE A 501 2.69 -6.51 -15.69
CA PHE A 501 2.43 -5.49 -14.67
C PHE A 501 3.68 -4.68 -14.31
N LEU A 502 4.82 -5.34 -14.08
CA LEU A 502 6.07 -4.67 -13.73
C LEU A 502 6.67 -3.86 -14.90
N LEU A 503 6.43 -4.28 -16.15
CA LEU A 503 6.86 -3.56 -17.35
C LEU A 503 5.98 -2.33 -17.63
N GLU A 504 4.65 -2.47 -17.51
CA GLU A 504 3.69 -1.35 -17.63
C GLU A 504 4.00 -0.24 -16.63
N ASN A 505 4.39 -0.62 -15.41
CA ASN A 505 4.68 0.30 -14.32
C ASN A 505 6.17 0.67 -14.18
N PHE A 506 7.01 0.31 -15.16
CA PHE A 506 8.47 0.50 -15.08
C PHE A 506 8.89 1.99 -14.94
N PHE A 507 8.12 2.91 -15.51
CA PHE A 507 8.32 4.36 -15.39
C PHE A 507 7.16 5.06 -14.68
N HIS A 508 6.58 4.39 -13.67
CA HIS A 508 5.43 4.92 -12.96
C HIS A 508 5.70 6.34 -12.42
N PRO A 509 4.79 7.31 -12.64
CA PRO A 509 5.01 8.72 -12.29
C PRO A 509 5.09 8.98 -10.78
N HIS A 510 4.43 8.12 -9.98
CA HIS A 510 4.48 8.18 -8.52
C HIS A 510 5.73 7.49 -7.98
N PHE A 511 6.53 8.22 -7.18
CA PHE A 511 7.81 7.75 -6.66
C PHE A 511 7.70 6.42 -5.87
N LEU A 512 6.75 6.32 -4.93
CA LEU A 512 6.57 5.10 -4.12
C LEU A 512 6.34 3.84 -4.98
N CYS A 513 5.50 3.95 -6.00
CA CYS A 513 5.19 2.84 -6.90
C CYS A 513 6.41 2.50 -7.78
N SER A 514 7.11 3.52 -8.28
CA SER A 514 8.36 3.33 -9.01
C SER A 514 9.40 2.60 -8.16
N GLU A 515 9.51 2.93 -6.88
CA GLU A 515 10.45 2.27 -5.95
C GLU A 515 10.07 0.81 -5.72
N ILE A 516 8.78 0.51 -5.51
CA ILE A 516 8.29 -0.88 -5.36
C ILE A 516 8.62 -1.70 -6.61
N VAL A 517 8.33 -1.16 -7.81
CA VAL A 517 8.58 -1.84 -9.08
C VAL A 517 10.09 -2.07 -9.28
N MET A 518 10.92 -1.06 -9.03
CA MET A 518 12.37 -1.17 -9.15
C MET A 518 12.97 -2.16 -8.14
N GLU A 519 12.48 -2.19 -6.91
CA GLU A 519 12.89 -3.19 -5.90
C GLU A 519 12.47 -4.61 -6.29
N CYS A 520 11.31 -4.80 -6.93
CA CYS A 520 10.89 -6.10 -7.47
C CYS A 520 11.83 -6.57 -8.58
N TRP A 521 12.15 -5.70 -9.53
CA TRP A 521 13.13 -6.01 -10.58
C TRP A 521 14.53 -6.28 -10.02
N GLY A 522 14.97 -5.48 -9.04
CA GLY A 522 16.24 -5.68 -8.36
C GLY A 522 16.29 -7.01 -7.59
N PHE A 523 15.20 -7.38 -6.92
CA PHE A 523 15.06 -8.67 -6.24
C PHE A 523 15.15 -9.84 -7.23
N MET A 524 14.45 -9.76 -8.36
CA MET A 524 14.54 -10.76 -9.41
C MET A 524 15.98 -10.90 -9.92
N LEU A 525 16.69 -9.80 -10.21
CA LEU A 525 18.08 -9.88 -10.69
C LEU A 525 19.06 -10.48 -9.68
N ARG A 526 18.83 -10.32 -8.37
CA ARG A 526 19.69 -10.90 -7.33
C ARG A 526 19.51 -12.41 -7.18
N HIS A 527 18.32 -12.92 -7.45
CA HIS A 527 17.92 -14.27 -7.03
C HIS A 527 17.47 -15.20 -8.19
N ALA A 528 17.14 -14.67 -9.35
CA ALA A 528 16.75 -15.46 -10.52
C ALA A 528 17.95 -16.13 -11.19
N GLU A 529 17.67 -17.12 -12.04
CA GLU A 529 18.67 -17.77 -12.88
C GLU A 529 19.32 -16.76 -13.84
N THR A 530 20.64 -16.89 -14.03
CA THR A 530 21.45 -15.95 -14.86
C THR A 530 20.87 -15.77 -16.27
N GLN A 531 20.34 -16.83 -16.88
CA GLN A 531 19.76 -16.76 -18.23
C GLN A 531 18.53 -15.86 -18.27
N MET A 532 17.66 -15.91 -17.26
CA MET A 532 16.46 -15.08 -17.18
C MET A 532 16.81 -13.61 -16.95
N ALA A 533 17.72 -13.34 -16.01
CA ALA A 533 18.23 -12.00 -15.76
C ALA A 533 18.85 -11.38 -17.04
N ASN A 534 19.66 -12.17 -17.75
CA ASN A 534 20.26 -11.77 -19.04
C ASN A 534 19.21 -11.50 -20.12
N ASN A 535 18.16 -12.32 -20.21
CA ASN A 535 17.09 -12.11 -21.19
C ASN A 535 16.39 -10.76 -20.99
N ILE A 536 16.03 -10.41 -19.74
CA ILE A 536 15.34 -9.16 -19.42
C ILE A 536 16.26 -7.97 -19.65
N LEU A 537 17.50 -8.01 -19.15
CA LEU A 537 18.48 -6.95 -19.38
C LEU A 537 18.86 -6.82 -20.87
N GLY A 538 18.87 -7.92 -21.63
CA GLY A 538 19.05 -7.93 -23.08
C GLY A 538 17.92 -7.21 -23.82
N LYS A 539 16.66 -7.44 -23.42
CA LYS A 539 15.49 -6.70 -23.93
C LYS A 539 15.59 -5.20 -23.61
N LEU A 540 15.87 -4.85 -22.36
CA LEU A 540 16.04 -3.44 -21.93
C LEU A 540 17.22 -2.76 -22.65
N SER A 541 18.33 -3.47 -22.84
CA SER A 541 19.49 -2.98 -23.59
C SER A 541 19.15 -2.73 -25.07
N SER A 542 18.31 -3.59 -25.66
CA SER A 542 17.84 -3.43 -27.05
C SER A 542 16.91 -2.22 -27.18
N LEU A 543 16.01 -2.02 -26.20
CA LEU A 543 15.15 -0.84 -26.13
C LEU A 543 15.98 0.44 -25.94
N LEU A 544 17.03 0.40 -25.11
CA LEU A 544 17.93 1.54 -24.93
C LEU A 544 18.64 1.91 -26.24
N LYS A 545 19.08 0.91 -27.02
CA LYS A 545 19.67 1.13 -28.36
C LYS A 545 18.67 1.78 -29.33
N LEU A 546 17.39 1.42 -29.24
CA LEU A 546 16.32 2.00 -30.07
C LEU A 546 16.05 3.48 -29.71
N LEU A 547 16.11 3.82 -28.43
CA LEU A 547 15.84 5.18 -27.92
C LEU A 547 17.06 6.12 -27.99
N ALA A 548 18.24 5.59 -28.35
CA ALA A 548 19.48 6.35 -28.37
C ALA A 548 19.43 7.45 -29.44
N SER A 549 19.52 8.70 -29.00
CA SER A 549 19.63 9.86 -29.88
C SER A 549 20.57 10.90 -29.28
N PRO A 550 21.30 11.70 -30.09
CA PRO A 550 22.18 12.75 -29.58
C PRO A 550 21.45 13.77 -28.68
N ASP A 551 20.22 14.12 -29.03
CA ASP A 551 19.45 15.17 -28.34
C ASP A 551 18.86 14.69 -27.00
N SER A 552 18.59 13.39 -26.87
CA SER A 552 17.98 12.82 -25.66
C SER A 552 18.97 12.64 -24.51
N VAL A 553 20.28 12.61 -24.76
CA VAL A 553 21.30 12.32 -23.72
C VAL A 553 21.41 13.45 -22.70
N PHE A 554 21.32 14.71 -23.13
CA PHE A 554 21.48 15.85 -22.23
C PHE A 554 20.18 16.27 -21.54
N LEU A 555 19.07 15.57 -21.82
CA LEU A 555 17.76 15.80 -21.20
C LEU A 555 17.51 14.74 -20.11
N PRO A 556 17.67 15.06 -18.80
CA PRO A 556 17.59 14.07 -17.73
C PRO A 556 16.24 13.34 -17.61
N HIS A 557 15.16 13.94 -18.13
CA HIS A 557 13.81 13.39 -18.09
C HIS A 557 13.40 12.68 -19.39
N SER A 558 14.29 12.57 -20.38
CA SER A 558 14.02 11.83 -21.61
C SER A 558 13.82 10.33 -21.30
N SER A 559 13.00 9.65 -22.10
CA SER A 559 12.79 8.20 -21.96
C SER A 559 14.10 7.42 -22.05
N PHE A 560 15.05 7.91 -22.86
CA PHE A 560 16.38 7.35 -22.98
C PHE A 560 17.18 7.44 -21.66
N ARG A 561 17.24 8.63 -21.05
CA ARG A 561 17.94 8.84 -19.76
C ARG A 561 17.27 8.12 -18.59
N LYS A 562 15.94 8.07 -18.57
CA LYS A 562 15.17 7.28 -17.59
C LYS A 562 15.50 5.79 -17.72
N LEU A 563 15.50 5.24 -18.93
CA LEU A 563 15.83 3.84 -19.15
C LEU A 563 17.30 3.53 -18.79
N ALA A 564 18.24 4.40 -19.15
CA ALA A 564 19.63 4.28 -18.76
C ALA A 564 19.79 4.25 -17.23
N ARG A 565 19.10 5.14 -16.51
CA ARG A 565 19.07 5.15 -15.04
C ARG A 565 18.54 3.86 -14.46
N SER A 566 17.39 3.38 -14.93
CA SER A 566 16.82 2.12 -14.44
C SER A 566 17.77 0.95 -14.70
N ILE A 567 18.41 0.86 -15.87
CA ILE A 567 19.42 -0.16 -16.15
C ILE A 567 20.60 -0.05 -15.19
N CYS A 568 21.17 1.15 -14.99
CA CYS A 568 22.27 1.34 -14.05
C CYS A 568 21.91 0.92 -12.61
N MET A 569 20.72 1.30 -12.12
CA MET A 569 20.22 0.86 -10.81
C MET A 569 20.10 -0.66 -10.73
N LEU A 570 19.51 -1.30 -11.74
CA LEU A 570 19.36 -2.75 -11.80
C LEU A 570 20.72 -3.49 -11.79
N LEU A 571 21.72 -2.94 -12.48
CA LEU A 571 23.06 -3.52 -12.52
C LEU A 571 23.78 -3.51 -11.16
N THR A 572 23.44 -2.58 -10.25
CA THR A 572 23.99 -2.60 -8.88
C THR A 572 23.58 -3.84 -8.08
N TYR A 573 22.52 -4.52 -8.52
CA TYR A 573 21.98 -5.73 -7.91
C TYR A 573 22.37 -7.01 -8.66
N GLY A 574 22.98 -6.89 -9.85
CA GLY A 574 23.36 -8.02 -10.68
C GLY A 574 24.71 -8.63 -10.31
N ALA A 575 24.92 -9.89 -10.67
CA ALA A 575 26.23 -10.52 -10.61
C ALA A 575 27.22 -9.86 -11.60
N GLN A 576 28.51 -9.90 -11.28
CA GLN A 576 29.58 -9.33 -12.12
C GLN A 576 29.54 -9.82 -13.59
N SER A 577 29.15 -11.07 -13.84
CA SER A 577 29.00 -11.61 -15.20
C SER A 577 27.95 -10.86 -16.02
N ILE A 578 26.83 -10.49 -15.40
CA ILE A 578 25.72 -9.76 -16.02
C ILE A 578 26.16 -8.34 -16.37
N VAL A 579 26.84 -7.67 -15.44
CA VAL A 579 27.38 -6.31 -15.66
C VAL A 579 28.35 -6.30 -16.84
N ASN A 580 29.24 -7.31 -16.93
CA ASN A 580 30.16 -7.46 -18.05
C ASN A 580 29.43 -7.64 -19.39
N GLU A 581 28.42 -8.50 -19.43
CA GLU A 581 27.66 -8.79 -20.65
C GLU A 581 26.89 -7.57 -21.16
N VAL A 582 26.22 -6.84 -20.25
CA VAL A 582 25.51 -5.60 -20.58
C VAL A 582 26.49 -4.52 -21.06
N TYR A 583 27.64 -4.38 -20.41
CA TYR A 583 28.68 -3.44 -20.84
C TYR A 583 29.20 -3.78 -22.24
N ILE A 584 29.55 -5.04 -22.51
CA ILE A 584 30.00 -5.49 -23.83
C ILE A 584 28.89 -5.28 -24.88
N SER A 585 27.63 -5.55 -24.55
CA SER A 585 26.50 -5.39 -25.47
C SER A 585 26.20 -3.93 -25.82
N LEU A 586 26.28 -3.02 -24.85
CA LEU A 586 25.93 -1.60 -25.01
C LEU A 586 27.10 -0.75 -25.51
N VAL A 587 28.31 -1.00 -24.99
CA VAL A 587 29.51 -0.17 -25.22
C VAL A 587 30.50 -0.81 -26.21
N GLY A 588 30.35 -2.11 -26.50
CA GLY A 588 31.33 -2.94 -27.20
C GLY A 588 32.00 -2.33 -28.44
N ASN A 589 33.31 -2.56 -28.57
CA ASN A 589 34.26 -2.25 -29.66
C ASN A 589 34.10 -0.97 -30.53
N GLY A 590 33.22 -0.02 -30.20
CA GLY A 590 33.11 1.27 -30.91
C GLY A 590 32.65 1.18 -32.36
N LYS A 591 32.07 0.05 -32.82
CA LYS A 591 31.66 -0.14 -34.23
C LYS A 591 30.39 0.63 -34.63
N SER A 592 29.60 1.08 -33.65
CA SER A 592 28.36 1.82 -33.87
C SER A 592 28.52 3.29 -33.50
N GLN A 593 28.00 4.18 -34.34
CA GLN A 593 27.96 5.64 -34.09
C GLN A 593 27.19 6.02 -32.82
N LEU A 594 26.28 5.16 -32.35
CA LEU A 594 25.49 5.37 -31.13
C LEU A 594 26.18 4.85 -29.86
N SER A 595 27.29 4.11 -29.98
CA SER A 595 28.00 3.54 -28.83
C SER A 595 28.51 4.61 -27.84
N PRO A 596 29.10 5.75 -28.28
CA PRO A 596 29.50 6.82 -27.37
C PRO A 596 28.33 7.50 -26.66
N ILE A 597 27.18 7.59 -27.33
CA ILE A 597 25.93 8.19 -26.82
C ILE A 597 25.36 7.35 -25.68
N ILE A 598 25.31 6.03 -25.88
CA ILE A 598 24.86 5.07 -24.88
C ILE A 598 25.84 5.03 -23.70
N CYS A 599 27.14 4.98 -24.00
CA CYS A 599 28.20 5.02 -23.00
C CYS A 599 28.07 6.25 -22.10
N LEU A 600 27.89 7.44 -22.70
CA LEU A 600 27.68 8.68 -21.97
C LEU A 600 26.45 8.63 -21.06
N ALA A 601 25.30 8.18 -21.59
CA ALA A 601 24.07 8.10 -20.80
C ALA A 601 24.20 7.15 -19.60
N LEU A 602 24.85 5.99 -19.77
CA LEU A 602 25.08 5.04 -18.68
C LEU A 602 25.95 5.65 -17.57
N PHE A 603 27.07 6.27 -17.93
CA PHE A 603 27.95 6.89 -16.95
C PHE A 603 27.31 8.09 -16.24
N MET A 604 26.60 8.96 -16.98
CA MET A 604 25.84 10.07 -16.38
C MET A 604 24.76 9.61 -15.39
N GLU A 605 24.27 8.39 -15.54
CA GLU A 605 23.28 7.78 -14.65
C GLU A 605 23.88 6.80 -13.62
N GLY A 606 25.20 6.82 -13.44
CA GLY A 606 25.88 6.10 -12.36
C GLY A 606 26.15 4.63 -12.64
N PHE A 607 26.54 4.27 -13.88
CA PHE A 607 26.93 2.90 -14.22
C PHE A 607 27.98 2.33 -13.23
N PRO A 608 27.79 1.11 -12.70
CA PRO A 608 28.65 0.55 -11.66
C PRO A 608 29.97 0.00 -12.25
N LEU A 609 30.90 0.88 -12.61
CA LEU A 609 32.20 0.54 -13.20
C LEU A 609 33.02 -0.40 -12.30
N ASP A 610 32.88 -0.26 -10.98
CA ASP A 610 33.60 -1.05 -9.98
C ASP A 610 33.24 -2.54 -10.00
N LEU A 611 32.03 -2.88 -10.47
CA LEU A 611 31.53 -4.25 -10.55
C LEU A 611 32.02 -5.00 -11.80
N LEU A 612 32.68 -4.33 -12.76
CA LEU A 612 33.25 -4.97 -13.95
C LEU A 612 34.43 -5.90 -13.58
N ALA A 613 34.66 -6.93 -14.39
CA ALA A 613 35.87 -7.76 -14.27
C ALA A 613 37.13 -6.92 -14.48
N ASP A 614 38.22 -7.25 -13.78
CA ASP A 614 39.45 -6.44 -13.75
C ASP A 614 39.99 -6.09 -15.15
N GLU A 615 39.96 -7.03 -16.10
CA GLU A 615 40.41 -6.82 -17.47
C GLU A 615 39.53 -5.82 -18.24
N LEU A 616 38.20 -5.99 -18.17
CA LEU A 616 37.23 -5.09 -18.79
C LEU A 616 37.24 -3.72 -18.12
N ARG A 617 37.37 -3.67 -16.80
CA ARG A 617 37.48 -2.44 -16.04
C ARG A 617 38.72 -1.67 -16.45
N ASN A 618 39.90 -2.29 -16.40
CA ASN A 618 41.16 -1.63 -16.73
C ASN A 618 41.20 -1.16 -18.19
N SER A 619 40.71 -1.97 -19.14
CA SER A 619 40.61 -1.55 -20.54
C SER A 619 39.65 -0.38 -20.74
N SER A 620 38.52 -0.36 -20.03
CA SER A 620 37.55 0.74 -20.07
C SER A 620 38.13 2.03 -19.48
N ILE A 621 38.84 1.94 -18.35
CA ILE A 621 39.53 3.08 -17.74
C ILE A 621 40.57 3.66 -18.70
N GLN A 622 41.40 2.81 -19.33
CA GLN A 622 42.40 3.26 -20.29
C GLN A 622 41.76 3.92 -21.52
N ARG A 623 40.65 3.38 -22.01
CA ARG A 623 39.88 3.97 -23.10
C ARG A 623 39.34 5.35 -22.73
N ILE A 624 38.66 5.48 -21.58
CA ILE A 624 38.12 6.76 -21.09
C ILE A 624 39.24 7.80 -20.96
N LYS A 625 40.39 7.40 -20.43
CA LYS A 625 41.57 8.27 -20.31
C LYS A 625 42.10 8.72 -21.67
N SER A 626 42.33 7.79 -22.60
CA SER A 626 42.84 8.09 -23.94
C SER A 626 41.88 9.03 -24.67
N ASP A 627 40.58 8.68 -24.70
CA ASP A 627 39.55 9.47 -25.38
C ASP A 627 39.47 10.91 -24.81
N TYR A 628 39.69 11.09 -23.50
CA TYR A 628 39.75 12.41 -22.88
C TYR A 628 41.02 13.19 -23.25
N LEU A 629 42.21 12.56 -23.15
CA LEU A 629 43.48 13.21 -23.48
C LEU A 629 43.53 13.59 -24.96
N ASP A 630 43.09 12.70 -25.84
CA ASP A 630 42.99 12.94 -27.28
C ASP A 630 42.01 14.10 -27.58
N PHE A 631 40.94 14.24 -26.81
CA PHE A 631 39.98 15.34 -26.97
C PHE A 631 40.57 16.69 -26.53
N ILE A 632 41.22 16.78 -25.37
CA ILE A 632 41.79 18.05 -24.89
C ILE A 632 42.99 18.48 -25.73
N ASP A 633 43.79 17.54 -26.25
CA ASP A 633 44.97 17.83 -27.07
C ASP A 633 44.58 18.37 -28.46
N ASN A 634 43.39 18.00 -28.97
CA ASN A 634 42.87 18.43 -30.27
C ASN A 634 41.79 19.52 -30.17
N PHE A 635 41.63 20.18 -29.02
CA PHE A 635 40.59 21.17 -28.80
C PHE A 635 40.91 22.50 -29.50
N ASP A 636 40.11 22.87 -30.51
CA ASP A 636 40.23 24.11 -31.30
C ASP A 636 38.87 24.78 -31.54
N GLU A 637 38.83 26.11 -31.66
CA GLU A 637 37.64 26.94 -31.91
C GLU A 637 36.95 26.56 -33.23
N ALA A 638 37.73 26.21 -34.27
CA ALA A 638 37.22 25.78 -35.59
C ALA A 638 36.53 24.40 -35.55
N SER A 639 36.88 23.54 -34.58
CA SER A 639 36.29 22.21 -34.46
C SER A 639 34.82 22.24 -34.06
N MET A 640 34.38 23.28 -33.33
CA MET A 640 32.99 23.41 -32.86
C MET A 640 32.00 23.82 -33.95
N VAL A 641 32.44 24.63 -34.92
CA VAL A 641 31.60 25.09 -36.03
C VAL A 641 31.32 23.95 -37.03
N ALA A 642 32.22 22.96 -37.10
CA ALA A 642 32.09 21.79 -37.97
C ALA A 642 31.16 20.68 -37.41
N TYR A 643 30.96 20.62 -36.10
CA TYR A 643 30.09 19.63 -35.46
C TYR A 643 28.65 20.16 -35.30
N SER A 644 27.83 19.88 -36.30
CA SER A 644 26.38 20.14 -36.24
C SER A 644 25.62 19.22 -35.28
N SER A 645 26.27 18.22 -34.67
CA SER A 645 25.66 17.27 -33.72
C SER A 645 25.94 17.66 -32.27
N GLY A 646 24.98 17.44 -31.38
CA GLY A 646 25.10 17.68 -29.93
C GLY A 646 26.11 16.78 -29.19
N LEU A 647 27.07 16.17 -29.89
CA LEU A 647 28.01 15.15 -29.37
C LEU A 647 29.39 15.71 -29.02
N PHE A 648 29.59 17.02 -29.14
CA PHE A 648 30.88 17.63 -28.82
C PHE A 648 31.14 17.59 -27.31
N GLY A 649 32.31 17.08 -26.92
CA GLY A 649 32.72 16.99 -25.51
C GLY A 649 32.32 15.71 -24.77
N VAL A 650 31.73 14.72 -25.45
CA VAL A 650 31.39 13.40 -24.88
C VAL A 650 32.50 12.81 -23.99
N PRO A 651 33.80 12.82 -24.38
CA PRO A 651 34.87 12.30 -23.52
C PRO A 651 35.01 13.03 -22.17
N VAL A 652 34.78 14.36 -22.14
CA VAL A 652 34.81 15.17 -20.91
C VAL A 652 33.68 14.77 -19.98
N PHE A 653 32.46 14.63 -20.51
CA PHE A 653 31.29 14.22 -19.72
C PHE A 653 31.43 12.78 -19.19
N ILE A 654 31.95 11.84 -20.00
CA ILE A 654 32.18 10.45 -19.56
C ILE A 654 33.22 10.41 -18.44
N LEU A 655 34.35 11.11 -18.59
CA LEU A 655 35.37 11.15 -17.55
C LEU A 655 34.79 11.75 -16.26
N SER A 656 34.15 12.92 -16.34
CA SER A 656 33.54 13.58 -15.18
C SER A 656 32.58 12.67 -14.42
N ALA A 657 31.68 11.99 -15.14
CA ALA A 657 30.69 11.09 -14.53
C ALA A 657 31.30 9.80 -13.95
N SER A 658 32.44 9.34 -14.47
CA SER A 658 33.12 8.12 -13.99
C SER A 658 34.09 8.34 -12.82
N LEU A 659 34.50 9.59 -12.55
CA LEU A 659 35.48 9.92 -11.52
C LEU A 659 35.19 9.37 -10.10
N PRO A 660 33.95 9.37 -9.60
CA PRO A 660 33.65 8.79 -8.29
C PRO A 660 34.09 7.32 -8.15
N SER A 661 34.02 6.54 -9.24
CA SER A 661 34.46 5.14 -9.30
C SER A 661 35.96 4.93 -9.58
N LEU A 662 36.69 6.00 -9.90
CA LEU A 662 38.08 5.94 -10.38
C LEU A 662 39.14 6.29 -9.33
N GLN A 663 38.75 6.44 -8.05
CA GLN A 663 39.60 6.99 -6.98
C GLN A 663 41.04 6.42 -6.99
N ASN A 664 42.03 7.33 -6.99
CA ASN A 664 43.49 7.10 -7.06
C ASN A 664 44.06 6.51 -8.37
N ARG A 665 43.26 6.21 -9.40
CA ARG A 665 43.74 5.57 -10.65
C ARG A 665 43.90 6.52 -11.83
N VAL A 666 43.66 7.82 -11.66
CA VAL A 666 43.69 8.86 -12.71
C VAL A 666 44.95 9.75 -12.62
N SER A 667 46.05 9.20 -12.11
CA SER A 667 47.31 9.93 -11.82
C SER A 667 48.00 10.60 -13.00
N ASP A 668 47.58 10.28 -14.22
CA ASP A 668 48.25 10.66 -15.47
C ASP A 668 47.65 11.93 -16.10
N ILE A 669 46.51 12.42 -15.57
CA ILE A 669 45.93 13.71 -15.99
C ILE A 669 46.75 14.83 -15.34
N ASP A 670 47.41 15.60 -16.19
CA ASP A 670 48.39 16.62 -15.83
C ASP A 670 47.84 18.05 -16.06
N ALA A 671 48.73 19.04 -16.03
CA ALA A 671 48.40 20.46 -16.19
C ALA A 671 47.66 20.79 -17.51
N ARG A 672 47.61 19.90 -18.51
CA ARG A 672 46.76 20.05 -19.70
C ARG A 672 45.29 20.27 -19.38
N ALA A 673 44.77 19.68 -18.30
CA ALA A 673 43.39 19.91 -17.87
C ALA A 673 43.13 21.37 -17.43
N LEU A 674 44.12 22.01 -16.79
CA LEU A 674 44.05 23.42 -16.40
C LEU A 674 44.12 24.35 -17.63
N LYS A 675 45.00 24.02 -18.58
CA LYS A 675 45.09 24.75 -19.87
C LYS A 675 43.80 24.63 -20.68
N PHE A 676 43.19 23.45 -20.68
CA PHE A 676 41.88 23.23 -21.29
C PHE A 676 40.78 24.06 -20.63
N LEU A 677 40.73 24.14 -19.30
CA LEU A 677 39.79 25.01 -18.59
C LEU A 677 39.96 26.49 -18.96
N VAL A 678 41.20 26.98 -19.03
CA VAL A 678 41.52 28.35 -19.44
C VAL A 678 41.09 28.59 -20.90
N ALA A 679 41.34 27.64 -21.80
CA ALA A 679 40.92 27.74 -23.20
C ALA A 679 39.39 27.81 -23.34
N ILE A 680 38.63 26.94 -22.64
CA ILE A 680 37.16 27.01 -22.62
C ILE A 680 36.69 28.36 -22.09
N SER A 681 37.34 28.89 -21.06
CA SER A 681 36.99 30.16 -20.43
C SER A 681 37.17 31.35 -21.38
N SER A 682 38.25 31.33 -22.17
CA SER A 682 38.51 32.33 -23.21
C SER A 682 37.48 32.25 -24.34
N TYR A 683 37.18 31.04 -24.84
CA TYR A 683 36.22 30.85 -25.93
C TYR A 683 34.76 31.14 -25.53
N TYR A 684 34.41 30.87 -24.28
CA TYR A 684 33.11 31.26 -23.71
C TYR A 684 32.88 32.78 -23.78
N LYS A 685 33.94 33.58 -23.56
CA LYS A 685 33.89 35.04 -23.62
C LYS A 685 33.90 35.59 -25.05
N SER A 686 34.58 34.92 -25.99
CA SER A 686 34.64 35.36 -27.40
C SER A 686 33.37 35.06 -28.20
N THR A 687 32.58 34.08 -27.75
CA THR A 687 31.43 33.57 -28.51
C THR A 687 30.16 34.38 -28.24
N VAL A 688 29.50 34.82 -29.32
CA VAL A 688 28.21 35.55 -29.26
C VAL A 688 26.99 34.62 -29.39
N ASP A 689 27.16 33.41 -29.91
CA ASP A 689 26.09 32.41 -30.07
C ASP A 689 25.73 31.74 -28.73
N GLU A 690 24.51 31.97 -28.26
CA GLU A 690 23.98 31.41 -27.01
C GLU A 690 23.98 29.87 -26.94
N VAL A 691 23.79 29.17 -28.05
CA VAL A 691 23.79 27.69 -28.07
C VAL A 691 25.21 27.17 -27.87
N ILE A 692 26.19 27.78 -28.54
CA ILE A 692 27.60 27.43 -28.42
C ILE A 692 28.12 27.83 -27.02
N LYS A 693 27.72 29.01 -26.54
CA LYS A 693 28.03 29.50 -25.19
C LYS A 693 27.53 28.56 -24.09
N ASN A 694 26.32 28.03 -24.22
CA ASN A 694 25.79 27.01 -23.31
C ASN A 694 26.59 25.70 -23.35
N ARG A 695 27.12 25.29 -24.51
CA ARG A 695 27.98 24.09 -24.63
C ARG A 695 29.33 24.30 -23.95
N TYR A 696 29.97 25.46 -24.13
CA TYR A 696 31.20 25.79 -23.39
C TYR A 696 30.97 25.84 -21.89
N LEU A 697 29.83 26.36 -21.45
CA LEU A 697 29.47 26.37 -20.02
C LEU A 697 29.30 24.97 -19.44
N GLN A 698 28.72 24.03 -20.21
CA GLN A 698 28.63 22.62 -19.82
C GLN A 698 30.01 21.96 -19.72
N LEU A 699 30.89 22.20 -20.70
CA LEU A 699 32.26 21.69 -20.63
C LEU A 699 33.03 22.27 -19.46
N PHE A 700 32.96 23.59 -19.27
CA PHE A 700 33.56 24.29 -18.15
C PHE A 700 33.12 23.68 -16.81
N ARG A 701 31.82 23.44 -16.63
CA ARG A 701 31.25 22.78 -15.44
C ARG A 701 31.87 21.41 -15.18
N GLU A 702 31.90 20.54 -16.19
CA GLU A 702 32.42 19.19 -16.02
C GLU A 702 33.94 19.18 -15.83
N THR A 703 34.68 20.09 -16.49
CA THR A 703 36.12 20.25 -16.28
C THR A 703 36.45 20.74 -14.87
N LEU A 704 35.64 21.64 -14.28
CA LEU A 704 35.76 21.99 -12.85
C LEU A 704 35.57 20.76 -11.95
N GLY A 705 34.57 19.94 -12.26
CA GLY A 705 34.35 18.65 -11.59
C GLY A 705 35.60 17.75 -11.69
N ILE A 706 36.17 17.60 -12.88
CA ILE A 706 37.37 16.78 -13.10
C ILE A 706 38.56 17.27 -12.28
N ILE A 707 38.83 18.57 -12.29
CA ILE A 707 39.95 19.16 -11.54
C ILE A 707 39.75 18.96 -10.03
N SER A 708 38.51 19.03 -9.54
CA SER A 708 38.19 18.85 -8.12
C SER A 708 38.59 17.50 -7.53
N TYR A 709 38.71 16.45 -8.36
CA TYR A 709 39.14 15.11 -7.94
C TYR A 709 40.66 14.89 -8.04
N LEU A 710 41.42 15.83 -8.61
CA LEU A 710 42.84 15.66 -8.92
C LEU A 710 43.72 16.58 -8.06
N GLU A 711 44.09 16.10 -6.86
CA GLU A 711 44.93 16.84 -5.88
C GLU A 711 46.19 17.45 -6.51
N ARG A 712 46.88 16.72 -7.39
CA ARG A 712 48.13 17.19 -8.05
C ARG A 712 47.96 18.45 -8.90
N LEU A 713 46.75 18.76 -9.35
CA LEU A 713 46.50 19.96 -10.16
C LEU A 713 46.51 21.22 -9.30
N TYR A 714 46.17 21.13 -8.02
CA TYR A 714 46.18 22.26 -7.09
C TYR A 714 47.58 22.72 -6.70
N THR A 715 48.60 21.88 -6.92
CA THR A 715 50.03 22.21 -6.71
C THR A 715 50.74 22.64 -8.00
N SER A 716 50.03 22.66 -9.14
CA SER A 716 50.58 23.13 -10.42
C SER A 716 50.65 24.65 -10.48
N ASN A 717 51.66 25.19 -11.16
CA ASN A 717 51.77 26.64 -11.39
C ASN A 717 50.60 27.20 -12.23
N ASP A 718 49.96 26.36 -13.06
CA ASP A 718 48.88 26.77 -13.95
C ASP A 718 47.53 26.98 -13.22
N ILE A 719 47.41 26.58 -11.93
CA ILE A 719 46.16 26.70 -11.16
C ILE A 719 45.79 28.16 -10.84
N GLU A 720 46.79 29.03 -10.71
CA GLU A 720 46.58 30.45 -10.41
C GLU A 720 45.84 31.13 -11.55
N GLN A 721 46.28 30.89 -12.79
CA GLN A 721 45.60 31.38 -13.99
C GLN A 721 44.17 30.83 -14.10
N ALA A 722 43.97 29.55 -13.77
CA ALA A 722 42.64 28.94 -13.77
C ALA A 722 41.69 29.62 -12.75
N ILE A 723 42.15 29.89 -11.53
CA ILE A 723 41.35 30.57 -10.49
C ILE A 723 40.92 31.97 -10.95
N MET A 724 41.84 32.73 -11.55
CA MET A 724 41.53 34.07 -12.07
C MET A 724 40.48 34.03 -13.19
N GLU A 725 40.57 33.06 -14.10
CA GLU A 725 39.56 32.90 -15.16
C GLU A 725 38.20 32.45 -14.64
N ILE A 726 38.17 31.54 -13.65
CA ILE A 726 36.93 31.12 -12.97
C ILE A 726 36.26 32.33 -12.31
N GLN A 727 37.01 33.11 -11.52
CA GLN A 727 36.51 34.31 -10.85
C GLN A 727 35.97 35.32 -11.86
N ASN A 728 36.71 35.56 -12.95
CA ASN A 728 36.27 36.47 -14.01
C ASN A 728 34.95 36.00 -14.66
N ILE A 729 34.76 34.71 -14.96
CA ILE A 729 33.49 34.19 -15.50
C ILE A 729 32.33 34.41 -14.53
N PHE A 730 32.51 34.08 -13.25
CA PHE A 730 31.42 34.14 -12.27
C PHE A 730 31.03 35.56 -11.85
N LEU A 731 31.93 36.54 -11.98
CA LEU A 731 31.69 37.93 -11.60
C LEU A 731 31.31 38.86 -12.77
N SER A 732 31.58 38.46 -14.03
CA SER A 732 31.31 39.29 -15.21
C SER A 732 29.91 39.11 -15.82
N GLU A 733 29.19 38.02 -15.54
CA GLU A 733 27.92 37.69 -16.18
C GLU A 733 26.70 37.55 -15.23
N PRO A 734 25.45 37.73 -15.73
CA PRO A 734 24.24 37.56 -14.93
C PRO A 734 24.10 36.13 -14.38
N GLY A 735 23.85 35.99 -13.08
CA GLY A 735 23.95 34.71 -12.35
C GLY A 735 23.01 33.58 -12.79
N ALA A 736 21.98 33.82 -13.62
CA ALA A 736 20.98 32.81 -13.97
C ALA A 736 21.54 31.62 -14.76
N HIS A 737 22.47 31.85 -15.70
CA HIS A 737 23.07 30.80 -16.53
C HIS A 737 24.14 30.00 -15.76
N LEU A 738 24.93 30.68 -14.92
CA LEU A 738 26.04 30.14 -14.14
C LEU A 738 25.61 29.31 -12.92
N ASN A 739 24.33 29.38 -12.53
CA ASN A 739 23.77 28.58 -11.43
C ASN A 739 24.03 27.07 -11.58
N LYS A 740 24.07 26.56 -12.82
CA LYS A 740 24.32 25.13 -13.09
C LYS A 740 25.75 24.70 -12.74
N CYS A 741 26.71 25.62 -12.70
CA CYS A 741 28.12 25.37 -12.45
C CYS A 741 28.50 25.49 -10.95
N LYS A 742 27.65 26.13 -10.14
CA LYS A 742 27.89 26.37 -8.71
C LYS A 742 28.15 25.10 -7.88
N PRO A 743 27.50 23.94 -8.12
CA PRO A 743 27.82 22.71 -7.41
C PRO A 743 29.27 22.24 -7.63
N GLN A 744 29.70 22.20 -8.90
CA GLN A 744 31.08 21.83 -9.26
C GLN A 744 32.09 22.88 -8.81
N LEU A 745 31.71 24.17 -8.79
CA LEU A 745 32.52 25.23 -8.19
C LEU A 745 32.72 24.99 -6.69
N ALA A 746 31.67 24.67 -5.93
CA ALA A 746 31.79 24.34 -4.51
C ALA A 746 32.78 23.19 -4.29
N GLN A 747 32.68 22.14 -5.11
CA GLN A 747 33.59 21.01 -5.05
C GLN A 747 35.03 21.39 -5.40
N PHE A 748 35.24 22.21 -6.43
CA PHE A 748 36.55 22.75 -6.78
C PHE A 748 37.16 23.59 -5.65
N LEU A 749 36.37 24.48 -5.03
CA LEU A 749 36.83 25.31 -3.91
C LEU A 749 37.23 24.48 -2.69
N ALA A 750 36.53 23.36 -2.42
CA ALA A 750 36.93 22.42 -1.38
C ALA A 750 38.34 21.81 -1.64
N GLY A 751 38.72 21.64 -2.90
CA GLY A 751 40.04 21.14 -3.32
C GLY A 751 41.20 22.12 -3.11
N LEU A 752 40.92 23.42 -2.91
CA LEU A 752 41.93 24.44 -2.65
C LEU A 752 42.69 24.23 -1.33
N VAL A 753 42.27 23.29 -0.49
CA VAL A 753 43.02 22.86 0.70
C VAL A 753 44.45 22.40 0.39
N HIS A 754 44.67 21.87 -0.82
CA HIS A 754 45.96 21.35 -1.26
C HIS A 754 46.89 22.45 -1.81
N MET A 755 46.45 23.71 -1.75
CA MET A 755 47.16 24.87 -2.25
C MET A 755 47.56 25.82 -1.12
N GLU A 756 48.76 26.40 -1.20
CA GLU A 756 49.17 27.47 -0.29
C GLU A 756 48.53 28.80 -0.70
N ILE A 757 47.68 29.34 0.18
CA ILE A 757 47.00 30.62 0.00
C ILE A 757 47.72 31.67 0.85
N SER A 758 48.09 32.79 0.22
CA SER A 758 48.79 33.86 0.92
C SER A 758 47.80 34.74 1.69
N GLU A 759 48.22 35.28 2.83
CA GLU A 759 47.36 36.14 3.67
C GLU A 759 47.53 37.65 3.36
N SER A 760 48.15 37.96 2.21
CA SER A 760 48.42 39.31 1.73
C SER A 760 47.23 39.88 0.96
N ASP A 761 46.97 41.18 1.14
CA ASP A 761 45.93 41.91 0.40
C ASP A 761 46.34 42.21 -1.05
N ASP A 762 47.64 42.12 -1.37
CA ASP A 762 48.19 42.38 -2.71
C ASP A 762 48.21 41.13 -3.61
N ASP A 763 47.79 39.98 -3.10
CA ASP A 763 47.75 38.72 -3.86
C ASP A 763 46.41 38.55 -4.59
N ALA A 764 46.41 38.89 -5.89
CA ALA A 764 45.22 38.81 -6.75
C ALA A 764 44.53 37.44 -6.70
N LYS A 765 45.31 36.37 -6.55
CA LYS A 765 44.84 34.99 -6.41
C LYS A 765 44.00 34.78 -5.15
N SER A 766 44.50 35.26 -4.01
CA SER A 766 43.81 35.13 -2.72
C SER A 766 42.52 35.94 -2.69
N CYS A 767 42.53 37.13 -3.27
CA CYS A 767 41.33 37.95 -3.49
C CYS A 767 40.29 37.22 -4.34
N ALA A 768 40.71 36.60 -5.46
CA ALA A 768 39.81 35.85 -6.33
C ALA A 768 39.14 34.66 -5.62
N VAL A 769 39.88 33.94 -4.77
CA VAL A 769 39.31 32.84 -3.96
C VAL A 769 38.30 33.36 -2.94
N TRP A 770 38.57 34.47 -2.26
CA TRP A 770 37.62 35.08 -1.31
C TRP A 770 36.31 35.44 -1.98
N GLU A 771 36.37 36.08 -3.15
CA GLU A 771 35.18 36.48 -3.91
C GLU A 771 34.35 35.28 -4.40
N LEU A 772 35.00 34.17 -4.78
CA LEU A 772 34.31 32.94 -5.17
C LEU A 772 33.59 32.26 -3.99
N TYR A 773 34.19 32.23 -2.80
CA TYR A 773 33.51 31.75 -1.59
C TYR A 773 32.36 32.69 -1.18
N HIS A 774 32.56 34.01 -1.29
CA HIS A 774 31.49 34.98 -1.04
C HIS A 774 30.30 34.77 -1.96
N LEU A 775 30.55 34.49 -3.24
CA LEU A 775 29.49 34.20 -4.21
C LEU A 775 28.64 33.00 -3.77
N LEU A 776 29.28 31.88 -3.42
CA LEU A 776 28.56 30.65 -3.03
C LEU A 776 27.84 30.77 -1.68
N LEU A 777 28.43 31.46 -0.71
CA LEU A 777 27.84 31.63 0.62
C LEU A 777 26.70 32.66 0.64
N LYS A 778 26.58 33.51 -0.39
CA LYS A 778 25.43 34.43 -0.59
C LYS A 778 24.25 33.80 -1.31
N GLU A 779 24.34 32.53 -1.71
CA GLU A 779 23.23 31.83 -2.38
C GLU A 779 22.00 31.70 -1.47
N GLN A 780 20.81 31.67 -2.07
CA GLN A 780 19.54 31.49 -1.36
C GLN A 780 18.95 30.08 -1.52
N HIS A 781 19.46 29.28 -2.46
CA HIS A 781 18.96 27.94 -2.70
C HIS A 781 19.55 26.95 -1.68
N TRP A 782 18.69 26.33 -0.86
CA TRP A 782 19.07 25.44 0.26
C TRP A 782 20.15 24.40 -0.11
N ALA A 783 20.00 23.70 -1.25
CA ALA A 783 20.97 22.69 -1.66
C ALA A 783 22.36 23.27 -2.01
N LEU A 784 22.40 24.46 -2.61
CA LEU A 784 23.67 25.14 -2.95
C LEU A 784 24.33 25.69 -1.69
N ILE A 785 23.54 26.22 -0.74
CA ILE A 785 24.01 26.67 0.56
C ILE A 785 24.67 25.51 1.32
N HIS A 786 24.03 24.33 1.39
CA HIS A 786 24.64 23.16 2.04
C HIS A 786 25.93 22.71 1.38
N LEU A 787 26.00 22.70 0.04
CA LEU A 787 27.23 22.37 -0.68
C LEU A 787 28.33 23.41 -0.40
N ALA A 788 27.99 24.69 -0.42
CA ALA A 788 28.92 25.78 -0.13
C ALA A 788 29.47 25.69 1.31
N ILE A 789 28.60 25.46 2.29
CA ILE A 789 28.97 25.27 3.70
C ILE A 789 29.84 24.04 3.88
N THR A 790 29.50 22.94 3.21
CA THR A 790 30.25 21.68 3.30
C THR A 790 31.66 21.86 2.71
N ALA A 791 31.75 22.49 1.53
CA ALA A 791 33.01 22.81 0.88
C ALA A 791 33.88 23.74 1.73
N PHE A 792 33.29 24.82 2.25
CA PHE A 792 33.99 25.76 3.13
C PHE A 792 34.42 25.10 4.43
N GLY A 793 33.57 24.30 5.06
CA GLY A 793 33.91 23.55 6.27
C GLY A 793 35.07 22.58 6.05
N TYR A 794 35.09 21.88 4.91
CA TYR A 794 36.19 21.01 4.53
C TYR A 794 37.49 21.79 4.36
N PHE A 795 37.48 22.88 3.60
CA PHE A 795 38.62 23.77 3.41
C PHE A 795 39.13 24.35 4.74
N ALA A 796 38.25 24.94 5.55
CA ALA A 796 38.58 25.56 6.82
C ALA A 796 39.20 24.58 7.83
N SER A 797 38.77 23.31 7.82
CA SER A 797 39.27 22.29 8.76
C SER A 797 40.70 21.82 8.48
N LYS A 798 41.24 22.09 7.28
CA LYS A 798 42.48 21.49 6.79
C LYS A 798 43.48 22.48 6.17
N THR A 799 43.09 23.75 6.00
CA THR A 799 43.99 24.81 5.51
C THR A 799 44.93 25.32 6.60
N THR A 800 46.06 25.88 6.18
CA THR A 800 47.03 26.59 7.04
C THR A 800 46.72 28.08 7.20
N CYS A 801 45.67 28.59 6.55
CA CYS A 801 45.27 30.00 6.60
C CYS A 801 44.61 30.36 7.94
N ASN A 802 45.10 31.42 8.59
CA ASN A 802 44.59 31.90 9.88
C ASN A 802 43.46 32.92 9.72
N LYS A 803 43.35 33.59 8.55
CA LYS A 803 42.33 34.61 8.26
C LYS A 803 41.07 34.04 7.57
N LEU A 804 40.52 32.94 8.09
CA LEU A 804 39.33 32.26 7.53
C LEU A 804 38.10 33.16 7.41
N TRP A 805 38.00 34.21 8.24
CA TRP A 805 36.92 35.19 8.20
C TRP A 805 36.84 35.95 6.86
N ARG A 806 37.94 36.05 6.11
CA ARG A 806 38.00 36.73 4.81
C ARG A 806 37.30 35.99 3.67
N PHE A 807 36.96 34.72 3.88
CA PHE A 807 36.30 33.86 2.90
C PHE A 807 34.78 33.87 3.09
N VAL A 808 34.25 34.54 4.11
CA VAL A 808 32.82 34.59 4.45
C VAL A 808 32.26 35.99 4.17
N PRO A 809 31.09 36.11 3.52
CA PRO A 809 30.44 37.39 3.26
C PRO A 809 30.32 38.28 4.50
N GLN A 810 30.45 39.61 4.33
CA GLN A 810 30.38 40.59 5.42
C GLN A 810 29.09 40.51 6.26
N ASP A 811 27.98 40.10 5.65
CA ASP A 811 26.67 39.89 6.28
C ASP A 811 26.56 38.58 7.07
N ALA A 812 27.37 37.57 6.74
CA ALA A 812 27.50 36.32 7.50
C ALA A 812 28.64 36.37 8.53
N ALA A 813 29.64 37.24 8.31
CA ALA A 813 30.74 37.53 9.22
C ALA A 813 30.37 38.59 10.28
N LEU A 814 29.22 38.42 10.96
CA LEU A 814 28.71 39.29 12.05
C LEU A 814 29.63 39.37 13.29
N SER A 815 30.95 39.19 13.15
CA SER A 815 31.95 39.46 14.17
C SER A 815 33.01 40.49 13.77
N TYR A 816 33.07 40.98 12.53
CA TYR A 816 34.09 41.96 12.12
C TYR A 816 33.51 43.38 12.00
N ASP A 817 33.59 44.16 13.07
CA ASP A 817 33.33 45.60 13.02
C ASP A 817 34.53 46.33 12.41
N ILE A 818 34.44 46.61 11.11
CA ILE A 818 35.44 47.35 10.32
C ILE A 818 35.74 48.73 10.94
N ALA A 819 34.83 49.31 11.72
CA ALA A 819 35.03 50.61 12.36
C ALA A 819 35.94 50.57 13.61
N SER A 820 36.16 49.40 14.21
CA SER A 820 36.86 49.28 15.51
C SER A 820 38.31 48.76 15.42
N GLY A 821 38.71 48.14 14.29
CA GLY A 821 40.09 47.70 14.05
C GLY A 821 40.63 46.64 15.04
N LEU A 822 39.78 45.98 15.82
CA LEU A 822 40.15 44.94 16.77
C LEU A 822 39.67 43.56 16.28
N GLU A 823 40.61 42.63 16.12
CA GLU A 823 40.34 41.23 15.77
C GLU A 823 39.35 40.61 16.77
N SER A 824 38.15 40.27 16.32
CA SER A 824 37.27 39.40 17.11
C SER A 824 37.94 38.03 17.25
N ASN A 825 38.18 37.59 18.50
CA ASN A 825 38.77 36.28 18.80
C ASN A 825 38.13 35.17 17.95
N GLN A 826 38.96 34.28 17.39
CA GLN A 826 38.58 33.12 16.56
C GLN A 826 37.41 32.31 17.15
N GLU A 827 37.32 32.21 18.47
CA GLU A 827 36.22 31.54 19.19
C GLU A 827 34.85 32.20 19.00
N THR A 828 34.78 33.53 18.91
CA THR A 828 33.51 34.27 18.78
C THR A 828 32.90 34.08 17.39
N PHE A 829 33.75 34.09 16.35
CA PHE A 829 33.36 33.76 14.98
C PHE A 829 32.84 32.32 14.88
N MET A 830 33.55 31.34 15.48
CA MET A 830 33.13 29.93 15.47
C MET A 830 31.81 29.68 16.23
N VAL A 831 31.51 30.47 17.27
CA VAL A 831 30.26 30.37 18.03
C VAL A 831 29.07 30.91 17.23
N GLU A 832 29.19 32.07 16.58
CA GLU A 832 28.12 32.64 15.74
C GLU A 832 27.88 31.83 14.46
N PHE A 833 28.95 31.39 13.80
CA PHE A 833 28.86 30.46 12.68
C PHE A 833 28.23 29.11 13.12
N GLY A 834 28.56 28.63 14.32
CA GLY A 834 27.94 27.45 14.91
C GLY A 834 26.44 27.61 15.23
N LYS A 835 25.97 28.81 15.61
CA LYS A 835 24.55 29.10 15.82
C LYS A 835 23.77 29.11 14.51
N PHE A 836 24.35 29.66 13.44
CA PHE A 836 23.80 29.62 12.10
C PHE A 836 23.59 28.17 11.63
N LEU A 837 24.60 27.31 11.77
CA LEU A 837 24.52 25.87 11.42
C LEU A 837 23.55 25.06 12.29
N LYS A 838 23.37 25.42 13.56
CA LYS A 838 22.45 24.71 14.48
C LYS A 838 20.97 24.98 14.19
N LYS A 839 20.64 26.11 13.54
CA LYS A 839 19.27 26.44 13.16
C LYS A 839 18.71 25.49 12.07
N GLU A 840 19.58 24.87 11.27
CA GLU A 840 19.19 23.87 10.25
C GLU A 840 19.19 22.42 10.76
N LYS A 841 20.10 22.05 11.68
CA LYS A 841 20.12 20.68 12.27
C LYS A 841 18.88 20.35 13.12
N ALA A 842 18.12 21.35 13.56
CA ALA A 842 16.92 21.16 14.38
C ALA A 842 15.71 20.57 13.62
N LEU A 843 15.77 20.43 12.30
CA LEU A 843 14.71 19.84 11.46
C LEU A 843 14.79 18.30 11.34
N LEU A 844 15.78 17.64 11.96
CA LEU A 844 16.06 16.20 11.77
C LEU A 844 15.70 15.33 12.99
N THR A 845 14.73 15.74 13.81
CA THR A 845 14.32 14.93 14.97
C THR A 845 13.19 13.96 14.59
N VAL A 846 13.53 12.66 14.63
CA VAL A 846 12.79 11.50 14.11
C VAL A 846 11.65 11.07 15.04
N ALA A 847 10.61 11.89 15.12
CA ALA A 847 9.29 11.45 15.55
C ALA A 847 8.23 12.18 14.72
N PRO A 848 7.25 11.45 14.14
CA PRO A 848 6.23 12.07 13.30
C PRO A 848 5.42 13.05 14.14
N ASN A 849 5.55 14.35 13.84
CA ASN A 849 4.64 15.36 14.37
C ASN A 849 3.46 15.53 13.38
N LEU A 850 2.34 16.07 13.86
CA LEU A 850 1.14 16.32 13.04
C LEU A 850 1.47 17.16 11.79
N GLU A 851 2.44 18.08 11.92
CA GLU A 851 2.93 18.94 10.85
C GLU A 851 3.65 18.15 9.73
N GLN A 852 4.41 17.10 10.06
CA GLN A 852 5.08 16.22 9.09
C GLN A 852 4.07 15.38 8.31
N LEU A 853 3.01 14.88 8.97
CA LEU A 853 1.92 14.19 8.29
C LEU A 853 1.18 15.12 7.33
N GLU A 854 0.93 16.37 7.72
CA GLU A 854 0.31 17.38 6.85
C GLU A 854 1.21 17.72 5.64
N LEU A 855 2.53 17.82 5.85
CA LEU A 855 3.50 18.03 4.77
C LEU A 855 3.54 16.85 3.79
N LEU A 856 3.52 15.61 4.30
CA LEU A 856 3.45 14.40 3.48
C LEU A 856 2.12 14.28 2.73
N GLY A 857 1.01 14.71 3.33
CA GLY A 857 -0.27 14.85 2.64
C GLY A 857 -0.15 15.78 1.44
N ARG A 858 0.37 17.00 1.65
CA ARG A 858 0.59 17.96 0.56
C ARG A 858 1.50 17.41 -0.54
N GLU A 859 2.54 16.66 -0.19
CA GLU A 859 3.39 15.96 -1.17
C GLU A 859 2.59 14.90 -1.94
N GLY A 860 1.83 14.05 -1.25
CA GLY A 860 0.94 13.05 -1.84
C GLY A 860 -0.07 13.67 -2.81
N LEU A 861 -0.65 14.83 -2.48
CA LEU A 861 -1.56 15.55 -3.38
C LEU A 861 -0.88 15.98 -4.68
N VAL A 862 0.34 16.52 -4.60
CA VAL A 862 1.13 16.93 -5.78
C VAL A 862 1.47 15.72 -6.64
N LEU A 863 1.85 14.61 -6.02
CA LEU A 863 2.14 13.36 -6.72
C LEU A 863 0.90 12.81 -7.41
N LYS A 864 -0.25 12.78 -6.72
CA LYS A 864 -1.54 12.38 -7.29
C LYS A 864 -1.92 13.21 -8.52
N GLN A 865 -1.80 14.54 -8.42
CA GLN A 865 -2.05 15.43 -9.56
C GLN A 865 -1.09 15.17 -10.73
N THR A 866 0.15 14.77 -10.44
CA THR A 866 1.14 14.44 -11.47
C THR A 866 0.75 13.17 -12.21
N VAL A 867 0.30 12.13 -11.50
CA VAL A 867 -0.22 10.89 -12.12
C VAL A 867 -1.44 11.18 -13.00
N GLN A 868 -2.37 12.01 -12.50
CA GLN A 868 -3.57 12.43 -13.25
C GLN A 868 -3.23 13.21 -14.53
N LYS A 869 -2.22 14.08 -14.49
CA LYS A 869 -1.77 14.82 -15.68
C LYS A 869 -1.16 13.89 -16.73
N VAL A 870 -0.36 12.91 -16.32
CA VAL A 870 0.27 11.96 -17.25
C VAL A 870 -0.75 11.03 -17.89
N SER A 871 -1.75 10.56 -17.13
CA SER A 871 -2.84 9.74 -17.65
C SER A 871 -3.73 10.53 -18.63
N ALA A 872 -4.08 11.78 -18.32
CA ALA A 872 -4.84 12.63 -19.24
C ALA A 872 -4.13 12.87 -20.58
N ILE A 873 -2.79 13.03 -20.56
CA ILE A 873 -1.99 13.15 -21.78
C ILE A 873 -2.00 11.85 -22.61
N SER A 874 -2.04 10.69 -21.95
CA SER A 874 -2.13 9.39 -22.61
C SER A 874 -3.49 9.19 -23.29
N GLU A 875 -4.58 9.56 -22.61
CA GLU A 875 -5.96 9.46 -23.16
C GLU A 875 -6.19 10.43 -24.33
N GLU A 876 -5.61 11.63 -24.29
CA GLU A 876 -5.64 12.57 -25.42
C GLU A 876 -4.85 12.06 -26.62
N LYS A 877 -3.74 11.35 -26.39
CA LYS A 877 -2.92 10.77 -27.45
C LYS A 877 -3.59 9.55 -28.09
N GLU A 878 -4.20 8.66 -27.31
CA GLU A 878 -5.03 7.57 -27.82
C GLU A 878 -6.27 8.06 -28.57
N ARG A 879 -6.90 9.17 -28.16
CA ARG A 879 -7.99 9.79 -28.94
C ARG A 879 -7.51 10.37 -30.28
N CYS A 880 -6.28 10.86 -30.36
CA CYS A 880 -5.67 11.33 -31.60
C CYS A 880 -5.26 10.17 -32.52
N ASP A 881 -4.74 9.07 -31.97
CA ASP A 881 -4.28 7.91 -32.74
C ASP A 881 -5.44 6.99 -33.18
N ASN A 882 -6.56 6.95 -32.43
CA ASN A 882 -7.79 6.20 -32.80
C ASN A 882 -8.69 6.92 -33.81
N MET A 883 -8.32 8.12 -34.27
CA MET A 883 -8.85 8.62 -35.54
C MET A 883 -8.13 7.89 -36.67
N GLU A 884 -8.56 6.66 -36.97
CA GLU A 884 -8.40 6.15 -38.32
C GLU A 884 -8.94 7.23 -39.25
N VAL A 885 -8.05 7.82 -40.05
CA VAL A 885 -8.42 8.70 -41.14
C VAL A 885 -9.13 7.81 -42.16
N ASP A 886 -10.41 7.58 -41.94
CA ASP A 886 -11.30 7.00 -42.93
C ASP A 886 -11.46 8.05 -44.03
N CYS A 887 -10.54 8.01 -45.00
CA CYS A 887 -10.50 8.88 -46.18
C CYS A 887 -11.71 8.68 -47.11
N LYS A 888 -12.78 8.00 -46.68
CA LYS A 888 -14.00 7.80 -47.44
C LYS A 888 -15.22 7.87 -46.51
N ASN A 889 -15.91 9.02 -46.57
CA ASN A 889 -17.26 9.28 -46.05
C ASN A 889 -17.39 9.98 -44.69
N GLN A 890 -16.91 11.23 -44.57
CA GLN A 890 -17.65 12.26 -43.84
C GLN A 890 -17.66 13.57 -44.63
N SER A 891 -18.37 13.56 -45.76
CA SER A 891 -18.92 14.77 -46.34
C SER A 891 -20.06 15.29 -45.45
N ASN A 892 -20.05 16.59 -45.18
CA ASN A 892 -21.18 17.41 -44.73
C ASN A 892 -21.62 17.34 -43.25
N LYS A 893 -20.73 17.70 -42.31
CA LYS A 893 -21.16 18.46 -41.11
C LYS A 893 -20.30 19.71 -40.94
N LYS A 894 -20.88 20.86 -41.31
CA LYS A 894 -20.34 22.21 -41.15
C LYS A 894 -19.99 22.48 -39.68
N ARG A 895 -18.70 22.57 -39.33
CA ARG A 895 -18.27 23.24 -38.09
C ARG A 895 -18.38 24.75 -38.31
N LYS A 896 -19.18 25.45 -37.49
CA LYS A 896 -19.11 26.91 -37.39
C LYS A 896 -17.75 27.28 -36.81
N VAL A 897 -17.08 28.25 -37.43
CA VAL A 897 -15.87 28.87 -36.88
C VAL A 897 -16.23 29.52 -35.54
N PRO A 898 -15.46 29.32 -34.45
CA PRO A 898 -15.72 29.95 -33.16
C PRO A 898 -15.75 31.48 -33.26
N ASP A 899 -16.72 32.13 -32.61
CA ASP A 899 -16.95 33.60 -32.69
C ASP A 899 -15.71 34.44 -32.34
N GLY A 900 -14.78 33.89 -31.55
CA GLY A 900 -13.51 34.54 -31.22
C GLY A 900 -12.57 34.75 -32.41
N ILE A 901 -12.60 33.87 -33.42
CA ILE A 901 -11.76 33.99 -34.63
C ILE A 901 -12.32 35.08 -35.54
N ASN A 902 -13.64 35.16 -35.72
CA ASN A 902 -14.27 36.25 -36.48
C ASN A 902 -13.98 37.62 -35.86
N ARG A 903 -14.06 37.71 -34.53
CA ARG A 903 -13.71 38.94 -33.80
C ARG A 903 -12.23 39.29 -33.90
N GLY A 904 -11.35 38.28 -33.95
CA GLY A 904 -9.92 38.47 -34.22
C GLY A 904 -9.64 39.00 -35.61
N VAL A 905 -10.33 38.49 -36.64
CA VAL A 905 -10.21 38.95 -38.03
C VAL A 905 -10.74 40.38 -38.19
N GLU A 906 -11.87 40.73 -37.56
CA GLU A 906 -12.38 42.10 -37.53
C GLU A 906 -11.40 43.08 -36.87
N LEU A 907 -10.78 42.70 -35.74
CA LEU A 907 -9.78 43.52 -35.05
C LEU A 907 -8.52 43.70 -35.90
N LEU A 908 -8.06 42.64 -36.58
CA LEU A 908 -6.95 42.71 -37.53
C LEU A 908 -7.26 43.65 -38.70
N LYS A 909 -8.46 43.60 -39.25
CA LYS A 909 -8.91 44.48 -40.34
C LYS A 909 -9.01 45.93 -39.89
N SER A 910 -9.54 46.18 -38.69
CA SER A 910 -9.58 47.52 -38.11
C SER A 910 -8.17 48.06 -37.84
N GLY A 911 -7.27 47.23 -37.31
CA GLY A 911 -5.87 47.60 -37.09
C GLY A 911 -5.13 47.89 -38.39
N LEU A 912 -5.35 47.07 -39.42
CA LEU A 912 -4.76 47.27 -40.74
C LEU A 912 -5.25 48.56 -41.37
N LYS A 913 -6.56 48.82 -41.35
CA LYS A 913 -7.13 50.04 -41.91
C LYS A 913 -6.54 51.30 -41.26
N ILE A 914 -6.35 51.31 -39.94
CA ILE A 914 -5.73 52.43 -39.22
C ILE A 914 -4.28 52.66 -39.67
N ILE A 915 -3.52 51.58 -39.88
CA ILE A 915 -2.12 51.68 -40.34
C ILE A 915 -2.07 52.10 -41.82
N GLY A 916 -2.98 51.59 -42.67
CA GLY A 916 -3.11 52.01 -44.07
C GLY A 916 -3.52 53.49 -44.21
N ASP A 917 -4.47 53.95 -43.40
CA ASP A 917 -4.87 55.35 -43.32
C ASP A 917 -3.71 56.24 -42.81
N GLY A 918 -2.90 55.74 -41.86
CA GLY A 918 -1.69 56.42 -41.40
C GLY A 918 -0.57 56.47 -42.46
N LEU A 919 -0.38 55.39 -43.22
CA LEU A 919 0.60 55.30 -44.32
C LEU A 919 0.23 56.20 -45.50
N SER A 920 -1.06 56.35 -45.79
CA SER A 920 -1.56 57.26 -46.85
C SER A 920 -1.53 58.74 -46.44
N GLN A 921 -1.59 59.05 -45.14
CA GLN A 921 -1.39 60.39 -44.58
C GLN A 921 0.08 60.76 -44.36
N TRP A 922 1.01 59.83 -44.53
CA TRP A 922 2.44 60.07 -44.39
C TRP A 922 2.93 61.02 -45.51
N GLN A 923 2.90 62.33 -45.23
CA GLN A 923 3.35 63.35 -46.18
C GLN A 923 4.87 63.31 -46.36
N LEU A 924 5.28 63.19 -47.63
CA LEU A 924 6.64 63.28 -48.15
C LEU A 924 7.26 64.65 -47.84
N ASN A 925 7.84 64.80 -46.65
CA ASN A 925 8.78 65.88 -46.38
C ASN A 925 10.18 65.28 -46.14
N HIS A 926 11.01 65.46 -47.16
CA HIS A 926 12.47 65.26 -47.21
C HIS A 926 13.01 63.83 -47.51
N PHE A 927 13.52 63.72 -48.76
CA PHE A 927 14.61 62.90 -49.32
C PHE A 927 14.66 61.38 -49.06
N ASP A 928 14.77 60.62 -50.17
CA ASP A 928 15.15 59.19 -50.31
C ASP A 928 14.24 58.06 -49.78
N THR A 929 12.95 58.30 -49.53
CA THR A 929 12.04 57.27 -48.99
C THR A 929 10.86 56.88 -49.88
N ALA A 930 10.74 57.42 -51.10
CA ALA A 930 9.62 57.09 -52.00
C ALA A 930 9.56 55.60 -52.38
N GLU A 931 10.71 54.96 -52.60
CA GLU A 931 10.78 53.53 -52.96
C GLU A 931 10.44 52.63 -51.77
N GLN A 932 10.84 53.01 -50.55
CA GLN A 932 10.46 52.32 -49.31
C GLN A 932 8.98 52.50 -49.00
N HIS A 933 8.42 53.70 -49.22
CA HIS A 933 6.99 53.98 -49.03
C HIS A 933 6.13 53.13 -49.97
N ILE A 934 6.51 53.01 -51.25
CA ILE A 934 5.85 52.12 -52.22
C ILE A 934 6.00 50.64 -51.80
N LYS A 935 7.17 50.22 -51.33
CA LYS A 935 7.42 48.85 -50.86
C LYS A 935 6.57 48.51 -49.64
N TYR A 936 6.44 49.43 -48.68
CA TYR A 936 5.58 49.26 -47.51
C TYR A 936 4.09 49.23 -47.90
N LEU A 937 3.63 50.12 -48.78
CA LEU A 937 2.26 50.07 -49.32
C LEU A 937 1.98 48.75 -50.04
N THR A 938 2.94 48.23 -50.80
CA THR A 938 2.80 46.96 -51.52
C THR A 938 2.73 45.78 -50.56
N GLN A 939 3.62 45.71 -49.57
CA GLN A 939 3.59 44.68 -48.51
C GLN A 939 2.31 44.76 -47.68
N PHE A 940 1.82 45.97 -47.41
CA PHE A 940 0.60 46.18 -46.65
C PHE A 940 -0.64 45.75 -47.44
N SER A 941 -0.71 46.06 -48.74
CA SER A 941 -1.78 45.58 -49.62
C SER A 941 -1.79 44.06 -49.78
N GLN A 942 -0.61 43.42 -49.76
CA GLN A 942 -0.51 41.95 -49.76
C GLN A 942 -1.05 41.36 -48.46
N LEU A 943 -0.80 42.01 -47.32
CA LEU A 943 -1.30 41.58 -46.02
C LEU A 943 -2.82 41.77 -45.91
N GLU A 944 -3.36 42.87 -46.43
CA GLU A 944 -4.81 43.10 -46.56
C GLU A 944 -5.45 42.02 -47.44
N ASN A 945 -4.85 41.69 -48.59
CA ASN A 945 -5.35 40.66 -49.49
C ASN A 945 -5.41 39.27 -48.83
N VAL A 946 -4.40 38.90 -48.03
CA VAL A 946 -4.37 37.64 -47.28
C VAL A 946 -5.48 37.59 -46.23
N ILE A 947 -5.76 38.71 -45.56
CA ILE A 947 -6.81 38.79 -44.54
C ILE A 947 -8.21 38.81 -45.15
N THR A 948 -8.41 39.45 -46.31
CA THR A 948 -9.66 39.32 -47.08
C THR A 948 -9.86 37.90 -47.61
N HIS A 949 -8.79 37.20 -47.99
CA HIS A 949 -8.88 35.79 -48.40
C HIS A 949 -9.27 34.87 -47.23
N PHE A 950 -8.78 35.17 -46.02
CA PHE A 950 -9.25 34.53 -44.78
C PHE A 950 -10.74 34.80 -44.54
N GLU A 951 -11.22 36.01 -44.82
CA GLU A 951 -12.64 36.38 -44.74
C GLU A 951 -13.50 35.59 -45.74
N GLU A 952 -13.05 35.43 -46.98
CA GLU A 952 -13.73 34.63 -48.03
C GLU A 952 -13.81 33.13 -47.67
N LEU A 953 -12.75 32.60 -47.05
CA LEU A 953 -12.71 31.24 -46.51
C LEU A 953 -13.67 31.08 -45.31
N THR A 954 -13.92 32.14 -44.54
CA THR A 954 -14.90 32.15 -43.44
C THR A 954 -16.34 32.48 -43.87
N GLY A 955 -16.54 33.10 -45.03
CA GLY A 955 -17.81 33.68 -45.48
C GLY A 955 -18.51 32.97 -46.66
N SER A 956 -17.91 31.95 -47.28
CA SER A 956 -18.52 31.25 -48.43
C SER A 956 -19.61 30.26 -47.99
N GLY A 957 -20.78 30.80 -47.69
CA GLY A 957 -22.00 30.06 -47.45
C GLY A 957 -23.21 30.70 -48.14
N GLU A 958 -23.29 30.70 -49.48
CA GLU A 958 -24.54 30.57 -50.24
C GLU A 958 -24.32 30.45 -51.78
N VAL A 959 -24.51 29.23 -52.28
CA VAL A 959 -25.20 28.78 -53.52
C VAL A 959 -24.97 29.54 -54.84
N CYS A 960 -24.43 28.83 -55.86
CA CYS A 960 -25.21 28.55 -57.07
C CYS A 960 -24.72 27.32 -57.85
N SER A 961 -25.66 26.41 -58.05
CA SER A 961 -25.60 25.15 -58.79
C SER A 961 -25.73 25.33 -60.31
N SER A 962 -25.04 24.44 -61.03
CA SER A 962 -25.40 23.84 -62.33
C SER A 962 -25.68 24.72 -63.57
N SER A 963 -24.87 24.54 -64.61
CA SER A 963 -25.35 24.04 -65.91
C SER A 963 -24.18 23.56 -66.78
N MET A 964 -24.41 22.43 -67.45
CA MET A 964 -23.48 21.69 -68.29
C MET A 964 -23.12 22.38 -69.63
N GLN A 965 -22.12 21.78 -70.27
CA GLN A 965 -21.98 21.46 -71.71
C GLN A 965 -21.01 22.28 -72.56
N ASN A 966 -19.99 21.55 -73.05
CA ASN A 966 -19.47 21.45 -74.43
C ASN A 966 -19.10 22.76 -75.14
N ASP A 967 -17.89 22.96 -75.67
CA ASP A 967 -17.27 22.22 -76.77
C ASP A 967 -15.85 22.80 -77.02
N SER A 968 -15.03 22.02 -77.74
CA SER A 968 -13.65 22.22 -78.23
C SER A 968 -12.50 22.12 -77.22
#